data_AF-A0A1R3HKH8-F1
#
_entry.id   AF-A0A1R3HKH8-F1
#
_cell.length_a   1.000
_cell.length_b   1.000
_cell.length_c   1.000
_cell.angle_alpha   90.00
_cell.angle_beta   90.00
_cell.angle_gamma   90.00
#
_symmetry.space_group_name_H-M   'P 1'
#
loop_
_entity.id
_entity.type
_entity.pdbx_description
1 polymer ?
#
loop_
_entity_poly.entity_id
_entity_poly.type
_entity_poly.pdbx_seq_one_letter_code
_entity_poly.pdbx_strand_id
1 'polypeptide(L)'
;MSFSKFVSFLLICHLLNPTVVLASPSSKGWSEIPKKFLDFAKREELFDWMVGIRRKIHENPELGYEEFETSKLIRQELDKLGIPYKYPVSVTGVVGYVGTGKPPFVALRADMDALPVQELVEWEHKSKTPGKMHACGHDAHVTMLLGAAKILKEHIDELKGTVVLVFQPAEEGGGGAKKMLDEGVLENVDAIFGLHVASDKPFGIVASRPGPLLAGSGFFEAVISGKGGHAALPQHTIDPILAASNIIVSLQHLVSREADPLDSQVVTVARFQGGGAFNVIPDSVTIGGTFRAFSKESLLQLKQRIEEVIKGQAAVQRCSATVNFNENEKPLFPPTVNNKDLHEHFRNVAGDMLGSDKIKDMQPLMGSEDFAFYQEIIPGYFSFLGMQDETGPNLKSAHSPHFTVNENVLPYGAALHASLATRGDFIAPNKISGLEKLQAMELHEKVEQVIIGSKEKVDVENLHLWLEGTVCETYDWFTRVEDLIKRFENRIRSIESQIHIKFVDIADDKLLKDVEDFCQTGRTDLPKLGIIQWKQLVEEAIPRKSLDDVAGFDLVLQCKYSFDGMSIVIFSIPTAKADCELKETKISVYFHDHFSGDPNATDVPVVGFAGKSWAWNQFGTVFVMDDLVTEGPEPTSPTVGRLQGTYITASLDGLRVSTSFSLVFTNKAYNGSTIQIVGNVNQLDTVEEYGVASGTGKFRYAKGYAIFEIISFRTKVYTVLRLNASILHY
;
A
#
# COMPACT_ATOMS: atom_id res chain seq x y z
N MET A 1 -41.63 -44.73 11.71
CA MET A 1 -41.84 -44.36 10.28
C MET A 1 -40.50 -43.94 9.70
N SER A 2 -40.09 -44.59 8.62
CA SER A 2 -38.69 -44.67 8.14
C SER A 2 -38.13 -43.35 7.58
N PHE A 3 -36.85 -43.11 7.89
CA PHE A 3 -35.93 -42.07 7.39
C PHE A 3 -36.03 -41.82 5.87
N SER A 4 -36.47 -42.84 5.12
CA SER A 4 -36.75 -42.76 3.68
C SER A 4 -37.79 -41.70 3.30
N LYS A 5 -38.80 -41.40 4.14
CA LYS A 5 -39.81 -40.37 3.81
C LYS A 5 -39.31 -38.94 3.99
N PHE A 6 -38.30 -38.72 4.85
CA PHE A 6 -37.71 -37.40 5.08
C PHE A 6 -36.77 -37.01 3.92
N VAL A 7 -36.03 -38.00 3.39
CA VAL A 7 -35.15 -37.81 2.22
C VAL A 7 -35.96 -37.54 0.95
N SER A 8 -37.11 -38.21 0.77
CA SER A 8 -38.00 -37.93 -0.38
C SER A 8 -38.66 -36.54 -0.31
N PHE A 9 -38.91 -36.00 0.89
CA PHE A 9 -39.45 -34.64 1.03
C PHE A 9 -38.40 -33.57 0.70
N LEU A 10 -37.16 -33.75 1.15
CA LEU A 10 -36.03 -32.86 0.82
C LEU A 10 -35.67 -32.87 -0.68
N LEU A 11 -35.77 -34.02 -1.35
CA LEU A 11 -35.53 -34.09 -2.80
C LEU A 11 -36.62 -33.37 -3.61
N ILE A 12 -37.89 -33.44 -3.18
CA ILE A 12 -39.00 -32.76 -3.86
C ILE A 12 -38.92 -31.23 -3.65
N CYS A 13 -38.45 -30.77 -2.48
CA CYS A 13 -38.20 -29.34 -2.23
C CYS A 13 -37.02 -28.79 -3.06
N HIS A 14 -36.03 -29.60 -3.42
CA HIS A 14 -34.95 -29.18 -4.33
C HIS A 14 -35.32 -29.21 -5.82
N LEU A 15 -36.36 -29.97 -6.20
CA LEU A 15 -36.83 -30.06 -7.59
C LEU A 15 -37.96 -29.09 -7.94
N LEU A 16 -38.51 -28.37 -6.95
CA LEU A 16 -39.62 -27.43 -7.12
C LEU A 16 -39.31 -26.00 -6.66
N ASN A 17 -38.03 -25.63 -6.58
CA ASN A 17 -37.68 -24.22 -6.45
C ASN A 17 -37.79 -23.59 -7.85
N PRO A 18 -38.77 -22.71 -8.12
CA PRO A 18 -38.73 -21.93 -9.34
C PRO A 18 -37.48 -21.08 -9.25
N THR A 19 -36.53 -21.31 -10.16
CA THR A 19 -35.55 -20.31 -10.52
C THR A 19 -36.35 -19.09 -10.94
N VAL A 20 -36.54 -18.16 -10.01
CA VAL A 20 -36.83 -16.77 -10.35
C VAL A 20 -35.57 -16.31 -11.04
N VAL A 21 -35.54 -16.50 -12.35
CA VAL A 21 -34.70 -15.73 -13.26
C VAL A 21 -35.20 -14.30 -13.07
N LEU A 22 -34.64 -13.59 -12.10
CA LEU A 22 -34.50 -12.16 -12.21
C LEU A 22 -33.68 -11.98 -13.48
N ALA A 23 -34.38 -11.65 -14.57
CA ALA A 23 -33.73 -11.15 -15.75
C ALA A 23 -32.88 -9.97 -15.30
N SER A 24 -31.55 -10.15 -15.27
CA SER A 24 -30.65 -9.01 -15.31
C SER A 24 -31.11 -8.15 -16.49
N PRO A 25 -31.27 -6.83 -16.30
CA PRO A 25 -31.46 -5.93 -17.44
C PRO A 25 -30.33 -6.27 -18.42
N SER A 26 -30.69 -6.54 -19.68
CA SER A 26 -29.74 -6.99 -20.69
C SER A 26 -28.46 -6.15 -20.63
N SER A 27 -27.31 -6.81 -20.40
CA SER A 27 -25.98 -6.18 -20.32
C SER A 27 -25.58 -5.35 -21.54
N LYS A 28 -26.35 -5.43 -22.64
CA LYS A 28 -26.13 -4.69 -23.88
C LYS A 28 -26.34 -3.18 -23.76
N GLY A 29 -27.23 -2.71 -22.88
CA GLY A 29 -27.54 -1.27 -22.79
C GLY A 29 -26.44 -0.44 -22.12
N TRP A 30 -25.77 -0.99 -21.10
CA TRP A 30 -24.79 -0.26 -20.30
C TRP A 30 -23.43 -0.12 -20.98
N SER A 31 -23.05 -1.08 -21.83
CA SER A 31 -21.80 -1.01 -22.62
C SER A 31 -21.84 0.01 -23.74
N GLU A 32 -23.03 0.48 -24.14
CA GLU A 32 -23.18 1.48 -25.21
C GLU A 32 -23.11 2.93 -24.70
N ILE A 33 -23.38 3.16 -23.41
CA ILE A 33 -23.38 4.49 -22.77
C ILE A 33 -22.06 5.22 -23.01
N PRO A 34 -20.87 4.63 -22.79
CA PRO A 34 -19.62 5.38 -22.94
C PRO A 34 -19.36 5.84 -24.37
N LYS A 35 -19.70 5.02 -25.37
CA LYS A 35 -19.60 5.41 -26.79
C LYS A 35 -20.60 6.49 -27.14
N LYS A 36 -21.85 6.36 -26.67
CA LYS A 36 -22.90 7.37 -26.85
C LYS A 36 -22.48 8.73 -26.29
N PHE A 37 -21.88 8.75 -25.10
CA PHE A 37 -21.37 9.98 -24.49
C PHE A 37 -20.20 10.58 -25.27
N LEU A 38 -19.28 9.74 -25.76
CA LEU A 38 -18.19 10.20 -26.64
C LEU A 38 -18.71 10.81 -27.94
N ASP A 39 -19.67 10.15 -28.60
CA ASP A 39 -20.28 10.65 -29.83
C ASP A 39 -21.05 11.96 -29.60
N PHE A 40 -21.73 12.09 -28.45
CA PHE A 40 -22.37 13.33 -28.05
C PHE A 40 -21.34 14.45 -27.81
N ALA A 41 -20.26 14.15 -27.09
CA ALA A 41 -19.16 15.08 -26.81
C ALA A 41 -18.45 15.57 -28.07
N LYS A 42 -18.41 14.75 -29.13
CA LYS A 42 -17.80 15.07 -30.43
C LYS A 42 -18.67 15.89 -31.37
N ARG A 43 -19.95 16.14 -31.02
CA ARG A 43 -20.80 17.02 -31.85
C ARG A 43 -20.17 18.42 -31.92
N GLU A 44 -20.14 18.98 -33.12
CA GLU A 44 -19.49 20.27 -33.43
C GLU A 44 -19.89 21.37 -32.43
N GLU A 45 -21.20 21.51 -32.16
CA GLU A 45 -21.70 22.50 -31.19
C GLU A 45 -21.13 22.34 -29.77
N LEU A 46 -21.00 21.10 -29.28
CA LEU A 46 -20.48 20.85 -27.94
C LEU A 46 -18.96 20.97 -27.91
N PHE A 47 -18.29 20.48 -28.95
CA PHE A 47 -16.85 20.62 -29.11
C PHE A 47 -16.43 22.11 -29.13
N ASP A 48 -17.06 22.91 -29.98
CA ASP A 48 -16.76 24.35 -30.11
C ASP A 48 -17.07 25.11 -28.82
N TRP A 49 -18.15 24.74 -28.12
CA TRP A 49 -18.47 25.31 -26.80
C TRP A 49 -17.38 25.00 -25.77
N MET A 50 -16.89 23.75 -25.71
CA MET A 50 -15.79 23.36 -24.83
C MET A 50 -14.51 24.12 -25.18
N VAL A 51 -14.13 24.16 -26.46
CA VAL A 51 -12.97 24.93 -26.94
C VAL A 51 -13.07 26.40 -26.54
N GLY A 52 -14.24 27.01 -26.72
CA GLY A 52 -14.50 28.40 -26.34
C GLY A 52 -14.36 28.64 -24.83
N ILE A 53 -14.79 27.72 -23.97
CA ILE A 53 -14.60 27.81 -22.52
C ILE A 53 -13.12 27.69 -22.17
N ARG A 54 -12.45 26.65 -22.68
CA ARG A 54 -11.03 26.40 -22.41
C ARG A 54 -10.18 27.60 -22.74
N ARG A 55 -10.38 28.20 -23.92
CA ARG A 55 -9.65 29.39 -24.37
C ARG A 55 -9.91 30.61 -23.49
N LYS A 56 -11.14 30.83 -23.02
CA LYS A 56 -11.46 31.93 -22.07
C LYS A 56 -10.71 31.77 -20.75
N ILE A 57 -10.62 30.55 -20.23
CA ILE A 57 -9.86 30.25 -19.00
C ILE A 57 -8.36 30.44 -19.28
N HIS A 58 -7.84 29.87 -20.37
CA HIS A 58 -6.43 29.98 -20.76
C HIS A 58 -5.94 31.41 -20.92
N GLU A 59 -6.77 32.28 -21.51
CA GLU A 59 -6.44 33.69 -21.71
C GLU A 59 -6.39 34.49 -20.39
N ASN A 60 -7.02 34.01 -19.31
CA ASN A 60 -7.14 34.70 -18.03
C ASN A 60 -6.70 33.80 -16.85
N PRO A 61 -5.44 33.33 -16.83
CA PRO A 61 -4.98 32.41 -15.80
C PRO A 61 -4.88 33.08 -14.43
N GLU A 62 -5.36 32.40 -13.40
CA GLU A 62 -5.37 32.83 -12.00
C GLU A 62 -4.62 31.81 -11.12
N LEU A 63 -3.92 32.27 -10.09
CA LEU A 63 -3.13 31.37 -9.22
C LEU A 63 -4.02 30.72 -8.17
N GLY A 64 -3.46 29.74 -7.44
CA GLY A 64 -4.13 29.07 -6.33
C GLY A 64 -4.79 30.05 -5.34
N TYR A 65 -6.09 29.86 -5.09
CA TYR A 65 -6.97 30.70 -4.27
C TYR A 65 -7.27 32.11 -4.80
N GLU A 66 -6.82 32.44 -6.02
CA GLU A 66 -7.11 33.69 -6.73
C GLU A 66 -8.06 33.50 -7.92
N GLU A 67 -8.59 32.29 -8.14
CA GLU A 67 -9.37 31.84 -9.31
C GLU A 67 -10.80 32.40 -9.39
N PHE A 68 -10.98 33.70 -9.12
CA PHE A 68 -12.29 34.34 -9.01
C PHE A 68 -13.02 34.43 -10.35
N GLU A 69 -12.34 34.79 -11.44
CA GLU A 69 -12.95 34.88 -12.77
C GLU A 69 -13.20 33.49 -13.37
N THR A 70 -12.30 32.53 -13.14
CA THR A 70 -12.50 31.13 -13.52
C THR A 70 -13.70 30.53 -12.79
N SER A 71 -13.77 30.69 -11.46
CA SER A 71 -14.90 30.26 -10.64
C SER A 71 -16.23 30.90 -11.08
N LYS A 72 -16.20 32.19 -11.41
CA LYS A 72 -17.37 32.92 -11.93
C LYS A 72 -17.82 32.39 -13.29
N LEU A 73 -16.90 32.08 -14.20
CA LEU A 73 -17.24 31.45 -15.48
C LEU A 73 -17.90 30.09 -15.27
N ILE A 74 -17.33 29.24 -14.41
CA ILE A 74 -17.90 27.92 -14.06
C ILE A 74 -19.34 28.08 -13.56
N ARG A 75 -19.58 28.97 -12.59
CA ARG A 75 -20.92 29.25 -12.05
C ARG A 75 -21.90 29.72 -13.11
N GLN A 76 -21.48 30.61 -14.01
CA GLN A 76 -22.31 31.07 -15.13
C GLN A 76 -22.69 29.93 -16.08
N GLU A 77 -21.78 29.01 -16.38
CA GLU A 77 -22.08 27.86 -17.23
C GLU A 77 -22.98 26.85 -16.49
N LEU A 78 -22.78 26.60 -15.20
CA LEU A 78 -23.68 25.76 -14.40
C LEU A 78 -25.10 26.36 -14.28
N ASP A 79 -25.22 27.68 -14.12
CA ASP A 79 -26.50 28.40 -14.13
C ASP A 79 -27.23 28.22 -15.46
N LYS A 80 -26.52 28.35 -16.60
CA LYS A 80 -27.10 28.12 -17.95
C LYS A 80 -27.57 26.68 -18.13
N LEU A 81 -26.88 25.71 -17.55
CA LEU A 81 -27.27 24.29 -17.56
C LEU A 81 -28.37 23.95 -16.55
N GLY A 82 -28.74 24.89 -15.67
CA GLY A 82 -29.69 24.64 -14.59
C GLY A 82 -29.19 23.55 -13.63
N ILE A 83 -27.90 23.62 -13.27
CA ILE A 83 -27.24 22.70 -12.33
C ILE A 83 -27.03 23.46 -11.01
N PRO A 84 -27.65 23.03 -9.89
CA PRO A 84 -27.43 23.66 -8.59
C PRO A 84 -26.00 23.44 -8.10
N TYR A 85 -25.43 24.44 -7.43
CA TYR A 85 -24.07 24.38 -6.88
C TYR A 85 -23.93 25.09 -5.53
N LYS A 86 -22.86 24.77 -4.81
CA LYS A 86 -22.36 25.49 -3.64
C LYS A 86 -21.15 26.35 -4.01
N TYR A 87 -21.14 27.58 -3.52
CA TYR A 87 -20.04 28.55 -3.61
C TYR A 87 -20.23 29.62 -2.51
N PRO A 88 -19.15 30.15 -1.93
CA PRO A 88 -17.77 29.71 -2.08
C PRO A 88 -17.51 28.38 -1.34
N VAL A 89 -16.62 27.56 -1.87
CA VAL A 89 -16.01 26.42 -1.17
C VAL A 89 -14.50 26.59 -1.28
N SER A 90 -13.76 26.61 -0.17
CA SER A 90 -12.31 26.79 -0.19
C SER A 90 -11.86 28.04 -0.97
N VAL A 91 -12.44 29.19 -0.63
CA VAL A 91 -12.27 30.50 -1.31
C VAL A 91 -12.97 30.60 -2.66
N THR A 92 -12.50 29.85 -3.66
CA THR A 92 -12.91 29.98 -5.08
C THR A 92 -13.55 28.71 -5.66
N GLY A 93 -13.44 27.59 -4.96
CA GLY A 93 -14.02 26.30 -5.36
C GLY A 93 -15.54 26.31 -5.52
N VAL A 94 -16.03 25.44 -6.40
CA VAL A 94 -17.43 25.29 -6.76
C VAL A 94 -17.80 23.81 -6.74
N VAL A 95 -18.91 23.46 -6.09
CA VAL A 95 -19.41 22.07 -6.05
C VAL A 95 -20.82 21.99 -6.63
N GLY A 96 -20.96 21.39 -7.81
CA GLY A 96 -22.24 21.23 -8.52
C GLY A 96 -22.88 19.85 -8.30
N TYR A 97 -24.19 19.73 -8.51
CA TYR A 97 -24.94 18.48 -8.31
C TYR A 97 -25.86 18.17 -9.49
N VAL A 98 -25.70 16.99 -10.10
CA VAL A 98 -26.51 16.51 -11.23
C VAL A 98 -27.13 15.15 -10.89
N GLY A 99 -28.42 14.96 -11.15
CA GLY A 99 -29.10 13.67 -10.91
C GLY A 99 -30.21 13.76 -9.88
N THR A 100 -30.40 12.69 -9.10
CA THR A 100 -31.61 12.47 -8.29
C THR A 100 -31.64 13.24 -6.96
N GLY A 101 -30.50 13.80 -6.53
CA GLY A 101 -30.32 14.36 -5.18
C GLY A 101 -30.25 13.29 -4.08
N LYS A 102 -30.17 12.02 -4.45
CA LYS A 102 -30.12 10.84 -3.56
C LYS A 102 -28.88 10.00 -3.85
N PRO A 103 -28.45 9.15 -2.89
CA PRO A 103 -27.35 8.23 -3.11
C PRO A 103 -27.67 7.23 -4.25
N PRO A 104 -26.63 6.67 -4.88
CA PRO A 104 -25.23 6.90 -4.55
C PRO A 104 -24.69 8.24 -5.06
N PHE A 105 -23.68 8.78 -4.37
CA PHE A 105 -23.00 10.02 -4.72
C PHE A 105 -21.63 9.71 -5.34
N VAL A 106 -21.43 10.07 -6.60
CA VAL A 106 -20.14 9.89 -7.29
C VAL A 106 -19.56 11.24 -7.65
N ALA A 107 -18.36 11.54 -7.16
CA ALA A 107 -17.69 12.80 -7.44
C ALA A 107 -16.79 12.73 -8.68
N LEU A 108 -16.78 13.81 -9.45
CA LEU A 108 -15.91 14.04 -10.59
C LEU A 108 -15.13 15.34 -10.32
N ARG A 109 -13.80 15.27 -10.28
CA ARG A 109 -12.94 16.39 -9.90
C ARG A 109 -12.17 16.97 -11.09
N ALA A 110 -12.12 18.30 -11.15
CA ALA A 110 -11.18 19.07 -11.95
C ALA A 110 -10.56 20.19 -11.08
N ASP A 111 -9.24 20.32 -11.13
CA ASP A 111 -8.47 21.46 -10.63
C ASP A 111 -8.64 22.68 -11.55
N MET A 112 -8.42 23.88 -11.00
CA MET A 112 -8.74 25.16 -11.66
C MET A 112 -7.58 26.14 -11.76
N ASP A 113 -6.54 26.00 -10.96
CA ASP A 113 -5.48 27.00 -10.83
C ASP A 113 -4.46 26.96 -11.97
N ALA A 114 -3.80 28.10 -12.18
CA ALA A 114 -2.69 28.28 -13.09
C ALA A 114 -1.36 28.40 -12.33
N LEU A 115 -0.25 28.47 -13.09
CA LEU A 115 1.10 28.55 -12.56
C LEU A 115 1.72 29.94 -12.77
N PRO A 116 2.68 30.37 -11.91
CA PRO A 116 3.46 31.59 -12.09
C PRO A 116 4.56 31.41 -13.16
N VAL A 117 4.14 31.06 -14.37
CA VAL A 117 5.00 30.81 -15.53
C VAL A 117 4.64 31.82 -16.63
N GLN A 118 5.64 32.46 -17.21
CA GLN A 118 5.43 33.29 -18.39
C GLN A 118 5.25 32.39 -19.61
N GLU A 119 4.08 32.48 -20.24
CA GLU A 119 3.82 31.80 -21.52
C GLU A 119 4.70 32.40 -22.63
N LEU A 120 5.31 31.50 -23.40
CA LEU A 120 6.18 31.81 -24.56
C LEU A 120 5.64 31.23 -25.87
N VAL A 121 4.43 30.67 -25.86
CA VAL A 121 3.72 30.26 -27.08
C VAL A 121 3.11 31.49 -27.73
N GLU A 122 3.36 31.68 -29.03
CA GLU A 122 2.76 32.77 -29.81
C GLU A 122 1.56 32.27 -30.61
N TRP A 123 0.36 32.55 -30.13
CA TRP A 123 -0.93 32.16 -30.71
C TRP A 123 -2.08 33.07 -30.24
N GLU A 124 -3.25 32.97 -30.86
CA GLU A 124 -4.38 33.88 -30.64
C GLU A 124 -4.93 33.88 -29.20
N HIS A 125 -4.87 32.73 -28.53
CA HIS A 125 -5.47 32.51 -27.20
C HIS A 125 -4.44 32.43 -26.07
N LYS A 126 -3.23 32.97 -26.28
CA LYS A 126 -2.22 33.04 -25.22
C LYS A 126 -2.71 33.84 -24.02
N SER A 127 -2.16 33.55 -22.85
CA SER A 127 -2.37 34.27 -21.61
C SER A 127 -2.24 35.78 -21.82
N LYS A 128 -3.27 36.51 -21.36
CA LYS A 128 -3.31 37.99 -21.34
C LYS A 128 -2.80 38.54 -20.01
N THR A 129 -2.45 37.66 -19.06
CA THR A 129 -1.96 38.02 -17.73
C THR A 129 -0.45 37.76 -17.65
N PRO A 130 0.40 38.80 -17.62
CA PRO A 130 1.85 38.62 -17.58
C PRO A 130 2.31 37.76 -16.41
N GLY A 131 3.24 36.83 -16.67
CA GLY A 131 3.81 35.93 -15.67
C GLY A 131 2.90 34.81 -15.16
N LYS A 132 1.68 34.63 -15.71
CA LYS A 132 0.76 33.54 -15.37
C LYS A 132 0.38 32.73 -16.62
N MET A 133 0.29 31.41 -16.47
CA MET A 133 -0.05 30.49 -17.57
C MET A 133 -0.70 29.22 -17.03
N HIS A 134 -1.72 28.69 -17.70
CA HIS A 134 -2.16 27.30 -17.51
C HIS A 134 -1.17 26.33 -18.15
N ALA A 135 -0.02 26.14 -17.50
CA ALA A 135 1.06 25.28 -17.97
C ALA A 135 0.92 23.81 -17.54
N CYS A 136 -0.17 23.44 -16.83
CA CYS A 136 -0.46 22.07 -16.40
C CYS A 136 -1.74 21.49 -17.04
N GLY A 137 -2.54 22.31 -17.73
CA GLY A 137 -3.75 21.87 -18.43
C GLY A 137 -5.05 21.95 -17.62
N HIS A 138 -5.04 22.61 -16.46
CA HIS A 138 -6.23 22.74 -15.59
C HIS A 138 -7.39 23.48 -16.28
N ASP A 139 -7.10 24.38 -17.23
CA ASP A 139 -8.09 24.97 -18.13
C ASP A 139 -8.85 23.92 -18.97
N ALA A 140 -8.15 22.87 -19.41
CA ALA A 140 -8.76 21.73 -20.10
C ALA A 140 -9.54 20.84 -19.13
N HIS A 141 -9.05 20.61 -17.91
CA HIS A 141 -9.74 19.79 -16.90
C HIS A 141 -11.10 20.40 -16.50
N VAL A 142 -11.13 21.70 -16.18
CA VAL A 142 -12.38 22.45 -15.90
C VAL A 142 -13.35 22.33 -17.07
N THR A 143 -12.85 22.52 -18.29
CA THR A 143 -13.65 22.45 -19.50
C THR A 143 -14.24 21.06 -19.71
N MET A 144 -13.44 20.00 -19.53
CA MET A 144 -13.90 18.62 -19.62
C MET A 144 -14.98 18.31 -18.58
N LEU A 145 -14.83 18.81 -17.34
CA LEU A 145 -15.83 18.61 -16.30
C LEU A 145 -17.13 19.37 -16.58
N LEU A 146 -17.07 20.58 -17.14
CA LEU A 146 -18.25 21.30 -17.65
C LEU A 146 -18.91 20.56 -18.83
N GLY A 147 -18.11 19.98 -19.72
CA GLY A 147 -18.58 19.09 -20.79
C GLY A 147 -19.31 17.87 -20.24
N ALA A 148 -18.72 17.21 -19.23
CA ALA A 148 -19.35 16.10 -18.53
C ALA A 148 -20.67 16.52 -17.85
N ALA A 149 -20.69 17.69 -17.21
CA ALA A 149 -21.89 18.25 -16.60
C ALA A 149 -23.04 18.40 -17.61
N LYS A 150 -22.74 18.91 -18.82
CA LYS A 150 -23.72 19.04 -19.91
C LYS A 150 -24.19 17.68 -20.44
N ILE A 151 -23.27 16.72 -20.64
CA ILE A 151 -23.61 15.34 -21.03
C ILE A 151 -24.57 14.72 -20.00
N LEU A 152 -24.21 14.78 -18.72
CA LEU A 152 -24.98 14.19 -17.62
C LEU A 152 -26.35 14.86 -17.47
N LYS A 153 -26.45 16.17 -17.68
CA LYS A 153 -27.71 16.91 -17.62
C LYS A 153 -28.70 16.49 -18.72
N GLU A 154 -28.21 16.29 -19.94
CA GLU A 154 -29.01 15.81 -21.08
C GLU A 154 -29.41 14.34 -20.96
N HIS A 155 -28.70 13.58 -20.12
CA HIS A 155 -28.92 12.16 -19.87
C HIS A 155 -29.29 11.89 -18.42
N ILE A 156 -29.96 12.85 -17.75
CA ILE A 156 -30.25 12.79 -16.32
C ILE A 156 -31.08 11.55 -15.94
N ASP A 157 -31.92 11.06 -16.85
CA ASP A 157 -32.75 9.88 -16.68
C ASP A 157 -31.94 8.56 -16.66
N GLU A 158 -30.67 8.58 -17.11
CA GLU A 158 -29.77 7.43 -17.07
C GLU A 158 -29.01 7.33 -15.72
N LEU A 159 -29.13 8.35 -14.86
CA LEU A 159 -28.40 8.42 -13.59
C LEU A 159 -29.15 7.66 -12.48
N LYS A 160 -28.46 6.69 -11.86
CA LYS A 160 -28.97 5.94 -10.70
C LYS A 160 -28.91 6.74 -9.38
N GLY A 161 -28.14 7.83 -9.35
CA GLY A 161 -27.81 8.57 -8.14
C GLY A 161 -27.53 10.04 -8.44
N THR A 162 -26.60 10.62 -7.70
CA THR A 162 -26.18 12.02 -7.82
C THR A 162 -24.71 12.10 -8.18
N VAL A 163 -24.39 12.83 -9.25
CA VAL A 163 -23.03 13.18 -9.61
C VAL A 163 -22.67 14.51 -8.96
N VAL A 164 -21.55 14.52 -8.23
CA VAL A 164 -20.99 15.71 -7.56
C VAL A 164 -19.84 16.25 -8.41
N LEU A 165 -19.99 17.45 -8.96
CA LEU A 165 -18.99 18.09 -9.80
C LEU A 165 -18.09 18.95 -8.91
N VAL A 166 -16.83 18.56 -8.74
CA VAL A 166 -15.88 19.22 -7.83
C VAL A 166 -14.90 20.05 -8.66
N PHE A 167 -15.11 21.36 -8.69
CA PHE A 167 -14.17 22.31 -9.28
C PHE A 167 -13.29 22.87 -8.17
N GLN A 168 -12.05 22.38 -8.12
CA GLN A 168 -11.14 22.54 -7.00
C GLN A 168 -10.09 23.64 -7.26
N PRO A 169 -9.85 24.56 -6.32
CA PRO A 169 -8.78 25.54 -6.43
C PRO A 169 -7.43 24.97 -5.99
N ALA A 170 -6.36 25.72 -6.26
CA ALA A 170 -5.07 25.61 -5.59
C ALA A 170 -4.45 24.20 -5.49
N GLU A 171 -4.48 23.42 -6.58
CA GLU A 171 -3.81 22.12 -6.67
C GLU A 171 -2.28 22.28 -6.57
N GLU A 172 -1.72 23.33 -7.18
CA GLU A 172 -0.28 23.54 -7.42
C GLU A 172 0.49 23.94 -6.14
N GLY A 173 0.38 23.10 -5.10
CA GLY A 173 1.01 23.25 -3.79
C GLY A 173 0.14 23.96 -2.74
N GLY A 174 -1.06 24.42 -3.10
CA GLY A 174 -1.96 25.13 -2.19
C GLY A 174 -2.82 24.22 -1.30
N GLY A 175 -2.95 22.93 -1.65
CA GLY A 175 -3.71 21.94 -0.89
C GLY A 175 -5.22 22.20 -0.89
N GLY A 176 -5.76 22.68 -2.03
CA GLY A 176 -7.19 22.98 -2.14
C GLY A 176 -8.08 21.76 -1.90
N ALA A 177 -7.64 20.55 -2.27
CA ALA A 177 -8.37 19.33 -1.96
C ALA A 177 -8.57 19.13 -0.45
N LYS A 178 -7.52 19.35 0.34
CA LYS A 178 -7.59 19.26 1.80
C LYS A 178 -8.59 20.27 2.36
N LYS A 179 -8.55 21.51 1.88
CA LYS A 179 -9.45 22.56 2.35
C LYS A 179 -10.91 22.27 1.99
N MET A 180 -11.17 21.71 0.81
CA MET A 180 -12.52 21.31 0.40
C MET A 180 -13.05 20.16 1.27
N LEU A 181 -12.18 19.22 1.63
CA LEU A 181 -12.51 18.16 2.57
C LEU A 181 -12.82 18.68 3.96
N ASP A 182 -11.99 19.58 4.50
CA ASP A 182 -12.17 20.17 5.83
C ASP A 182 -13.51 20.96 5.94
N GLU A 183 -14.03 21.49 4.82
CA GLU A 183 -15.33 22.16 4.74
C GLU A 183 -16.53 21.20 4.65
N GLY A 184 -16.30 19.89 4.62
CA GLY A 184 -17.35 18.86 4.69
C GLY A 184 -18.21 18.72 3.42
N VAL A 185 -17.79 19.32 2.29
CA VAL A 185 -18.61 19.31 1.06
C VAL A 185 -18.74 17.92 0.40
N LEU A 186 -17.92 16.94 0.81
CA LEU A 186 -17.83 15.60 0.23
C LEU A 186 -18.07 14.44 1.22
N GLU A 187 -18.60 14.68 2.43
CA GLU A 187 -18.75 13.67 3.51
C GLU A 187 -19.55 12.41 3.12
N ASN A 188 -20.42 12.48 2.11
CA ASN A 188 -21.29 11.38 1.68
C ASN A 188 -20.97 10.87 0.27
N VAL A 189 -19.79 11.16 -0.26
CA VAL A 189 -19.36 10.68 -1.58
C VAL A 189 -18.87 9.24 -1.49
N ASP A 190 -19.46 8.36 -2.31
CA ASP A 190 -19.15 6.93 -2.35
C ASP A 190 -17.87 6.62 -3.14
N ALA A 191 -17.59 7.40 -4.19
CA ALA A 191 -16.36 7.32 -4.97
C ALA A 191 -16.04 8.65 -5.65
N ILE A 192 -14.75 8.89 -5.91
CA ILE A 192 -14.28 10.10 -6.61
C ILE A 192 -13.36 9.74 -7.78
N PHE A 193 -13.57 10.39 -8.93
CA PHE A 193 -12.75 10.22 -10.12
C PHE A 193 -12.10 11.55 -10.51
N GLY A 194 -10.81 11.49 -10.81
CA GLY A 194 -10.04 12.59 -11.40
C GLY A 194 -9.30 12.13 -12.64
N LEU A 195 -8.94 13.08 -13.49
CA LEU A 195 -8.03 12.82 -14.60
C LEU A 195 -7.07 13.99 -14.78
N HIS A 196 -5.96 13.72 -15.45
CA HIS A 196 -4.99 14.71 -15.87
C HIS A 196 -4.64 14.50 -17.35
N VAL A 197 -4.51 15.57 -18.13
CA VAL A 197 -4.02 15.47 -19.52
C VAL A 197 -2.54 15.10 -19.55
N ALA A 198 -2.12 14.27 -20.50
CA ALA A 198 -0.74 13.80 -20.62
C ALA A 198 -0.16 14.15 -21.99
N SER A 199 0.79 15.09 -22.01
CA SER A 199 1.48 15.56 -23.23
C SER A 199 2.38 14.51 -23.87
N ASP A 200 2.83 13.51 -23.11
CA ASP A 200 3.75 12.45 -23.54
C ASP A 200 3.04 11.16 -23.96
N LYS A 201 1.71 11.10 -23.81
CA LYS A 201 0.90 9.91 -24.14
C LYS A 201 0.15 10.12 -25.45
N PRO A 202 0.08 9.10 -26.32
CA PRO A 202 -0.64 9.20 -27.59
C PRO A 202 -2.10 9.61 -27.40
N PHE A 203 -2.61 10.36 -28.38
CA PHE A 203 -3.98 10.85 -28.41
C PHE A 203 -5.00 9.71 -28.23
N GLY A 204 -5.98 9.92 -27.34
CA GLY A 204 -7.06 8.97 -27.11
C GLY A 204 -6.64 7.70 -26.37
N ILE A 205 -5.42 7.63 -25.86
CA ILE A 205 -4.99 6.61 -24.89
C ILE A 205 -5.30 7.10 -23.48
N VAL A 206 -5.80 6.21 -22.64
CA VAL A 206 -5.89 6.45 -21.20
C VAL A 206 -4.89 5.55 -20.47
N ALA A 207 -4.17 6.11 -19.50
CA ALA A 207 -3.14 5.41 -18.76
C ALA A 207 -3.34 5.54 -17.24
N SER A 208 -3.26 4.43 -16.51
CA SER A 208 -3.36 4.42 -15.05
C SER A 208 -2.88 3.07 -14.49
N ARG A 209 -3.05 2.82 -13.19
CA ARG A 209 -2.79 1.54 -12.51
C ARG A 209 -3.57 1.45 -11.20
N PRO A 210 -3.77 0.24 -10.63
CA PRO A 210 -4.21 0.11 -9.25
C PRO A 210 -3.05 0.35 -8.27
N GLY A 211 -3.37 0.74 -7.04
CA GLY A 211 -2.38 1.04 -6.00
C GLY A 211 -1.65 2.35 -6.25
N PRO A 212 -0.40 2.51 -5.75
CA PRO A 212 0.35 3.75 -5.86
C PRO A 212 0.53 4.21 -7.31
N LEU A 213 0.10 5.43 -7.61
CA LEU A 213 0.18 6.08 -8.93
C LEU A 213 1.18 7.25 -8.90
N LEU A 214 1.06 8.13 -7.91
CA LEU A 214 1.93 9.29 -7.70
C LEU A 214 2.47 9.29 -6.28
N ALA A 215 3.69 9.80 -6.10
CA ALA A 215 4.33 9.85 -4.79
C ALA A 215 3.71 10.94 -3.93
N GLY A 216 3.67 10.70 -2.62
CA GLY A 216 3.47 11.77 -1.65
C GLY A 216 4.69 12.70 -1.65
N SER A 217 4.53 13.92 -1.14
CA SER A 217 5.65 14.86 -1.06
C SER A 217 5.60 15.77 0.14
N GLY A 218 6.79 16.16 0.58
CA GLY A 218 6.99 17.18 1.60
C GLY A 218 8.18 18.07 1.29
N PHE A 219 8.25 19.18 2.03
CA PHE A 219 9.32 20.16 1.94
C PHE A 219 10.04 20.23 3.28
N PHE A 220 11.32 20.58 3.28
CA PHE A 220 12.02 20.95 4.50
C PHE A 220 12.93 22.16 4.24
N GLU A 221 13.07 22.98 5.27
CA GLU A 221 14.09 24.01 5.38
C GLU A 221 14.78 23.85 6.73
N ALA A 222 16.10 23.90 6.72
CA ALA A 222 16.91 23.82 7.94
C ALA A 222 17.89 24.96 8.03
N VAL A 223 17.97 25.57 9.21
CA VAL A 223 18.94 26.61 9.56
C VAL A 223 19.98 26.00 10.48
N ILE A 224 21.22 25.89 9.99
CA ILE A 224 22.38 25.40 10.71
C ILE A 224 23.13 26.60 11.27
N SER A 225 23.22 26.70 12.60
CA SER A 225 23.86 27.80 13.31
C SER A 225 25.15 27.34 13.98
N GLY A 226 26.22 28.11 13.77
CA GLY A 226 27.53 27.90 14.35
C GLY A 226 28.04 29.18 15.00
N LYS A 227 29.30 29.53 14.72
CA LYS A 227 29.94 30.76 15.18
C LYS A 227 30.92 31.22 14.12
N GLY A 228 30.64 32.35 13.50
CA GLY A 228 31.47 32.94 12.46
C GLY A 228 32.76 33.56 12.95
N GLY A 229 33.59 33.99 12.01
CA GLY A 229 34.86 34.66 12.29
C GLY A 229 35.81 34.71 11.10
N HIS A 230 37.04 35.18 11.35
CA HIS A 230 38.06 35.28 10.30
C HIS A 230 38.50 33.88 9.85
N ALA A 231 38.44 33.61 8.53
CA ALA A 231 38.73 32.28 7.97
C ALA A 231 40.18 31.78 8.22
N ALA A 232 41.14 32.67 8.54
CA ALA A 232 42.51 32.29 8.87
C ALA A 232 42.68 31.84 10.34
N LEU A 233 41.62 31.93 11.16
CA LEU A 233 41.63 31.60 12.58
C LEU A 233 40.47 30.63 12.94
N PRO A 234 40.36 29.47 12.27
CA PRO A 234 39.23 28.55 12.42
C PRO A 234 39.09 27.95 13.82
N GLN A 235 40.16 27.92 14.62
CA GLN A 235 40.11 27.47 16.01
C GLN A 235 39.21 28.34 16.91
N HIS A 236 38.84 29.55 16.47
CA HIS A 236 37.95 30.46 17.19
C HIS A 236 36.50 30.45 16.68
N THR A 237 36.21 29.65 15.66
CA THR A 237 34.91 29.53 14.98
C THR A 237 34.30 28.14 15.19
N ILE A 238 33.03 28.03 14.81
CA ILE A 238 32.30 26.76 14.65
C ILE A 238 31.67 26.86 13.27
N ASP A 239 32.22 26.15 12.29
CA ASP A 239 31.93 26.38 10.87
C ASP A 239 30.61 25.70 10.42
N PRO A 240 29.55 26.47 10.14
CA PRO A 240 28.27 25.92 9.70
C PRO A 240 28.28 25.47 8.22
N ILE A 241 29.24 25.93 7.39
CA ILE A 241 29.39 25.47 5.99
C ILE A 241 29.85 24.01 5.97
N LEU A 242 30.84 23.68 6.81
CA LEU A 242 31.30 22.29 6.94
C LEU A 242 30.19 21.39 7.51
N ALA A 243 29.42 21.88 8.49
CA ALA A 243 28.29 21.15 9.04
C ALA A 243 27.20 20.87 8.00
N ALA A 244 26.74 21.90 7.27
CA ALA A 244 25.76 21.76 6.20
C ALA A 244 26.22 20.78 5.10
N SER A 245 27.50 20.81 4.73
CA SER A 245 28.05 19.90 3.73
C SER A 245 27.95 18.43 4.14
N ASN A 246 28.30 18.12 5.40
CA ASN A 246 28.19 16.75 5.94
C ASN A 246 26.74 16.30 6.13
N ILE A 247 25.85 17.23 6.49
CA ILE A 247 24.40 16.98 6.56
C ILE A 247 23.89 16.52 5.18
N ILE A 248 24.24 17.24 4.11
CA ILE A 248 23.76 16.92 2.75
C ILE A 248 24.20 15.52 2.33
N VAL A 249 25.48 15.18 2.53
CA VAL A 249 25.99 13.83 2.23
C VAL A 249 25.24 12.78 3.05
N SER A 250 25.02 13.03 4.33
CA SER A 250 24.34 12.09 5.22
C SER A 250 22.86 11.89 4.88
N LEU A 251 22.17 12.93 4.42
CA LEU A 251 20.78 12.81 3.95
C LEU A 251 20.65 11.82 2.78
N GLN A 252 21.69 11.64 1.97
CA GLN A 252 21.66 10.68 0.86
C GLN A 252 21.69 9.22 1.35
N HIS A 253 22.11 8.98 2.61
CA HIS A 253 22.09 7.65 3.20
C HIS A 253 20.68 7.18 3.57
N LEU A 254 19.72 8.09 3.74
CA LEU A 254 18.33 7.73 3.99
C LEU A 254 17.78 6.87 2.84
N VAL A 255 17.90 7.35 1.60
CA VAL A 255 17.45 6.60 0.43
C VAL A 255 18.40 5.44 0.11
N SER A 256 19.71 5.67 0.18
CA SER A 256 20.64 4.65 -0.30
C SER A 256 20.82 3.47 0.65
N ARG A 257 20.71 3.66 1.98
CA ARG A 257 21.07 2.66 3.01
C ARG A 257 19.95 2.33 4.01
N GLU A 258 19.01 3.24 4.29
CA GLU A 258 17.93 3.00 5.27
C GLU A 258 16.62 2.52 4.62
N ALA A 259 16.27 3.06 3.45
CA ALA A 259 15.07 2.65 2.72
C ALA A 259 15.16 1.20 2.23
N ASP A 260 14.02 0.49 2.21
CA ASP A 260 13.89 -0.79 1.51
C ASP A 260 14.26 -0.57 0.02
N PRO A 261 15.19 -1.35 -0.56
CA PRO A 261 15.52 -1.25 -1.99
C PRO A 261 14.32 -1.38 -2.95
N LEU A 262 13.20 -1.96 -2.51
CA LEU A 262 11.95 -2.05 -3.26
C LEU A 262 10.98 -0.90 -2.99
N ASP A 263 11.21 -0.10 -1.96
CA ASP A 263 10.45 1.11 -1.66
C ASP A 263 11.14 2.34 -2.27
N SER A 264 10.59 2.83 -3.37
CA SER A 264 11.16 3.99 -4.07
C SER A 264 10.91 5.28 -3.29
N GLN A 265 11.99 5.89 -2.80
CA GLN A 265 11.99 7.17 -2.08
C GLN A 265 12.94 8.18 -2.72
N VAL A 266 12.70 9.47 -2.49
CA VAL A 266 13.58 10.56 -2.94
C VAL A 266 13.79 11.55 -1.81
N VAL A 267 15.02 12.00 -1.62
CA VAL A 267 15.38 13.18 -0.82
C VAL A 267 16.26 14.07 -1.68
N THR A 268 15.81 15.30 -1.95
CA THR A 268 16.54 16.27 -2.76
C THR A 268 16.83 17.51 -1.94
N VAL A 269 18.11 17.88 -1.80
CA VAL A 269 18.50 19.20 -1.27
C VAL A 269 18.66 20.15 -2.46
N ALA A 270 17.72 21.08 -2.61
CA ALA A 270 17.66 22.00 -3.74
C ALA A 270 18.13 23.42 -3.39
N ARG A 271 18.33 23.72 -2.11
CA ARG A 271 18.75 25.03 -1.60
C ARG A 271 19.95 24.89 -0.69
N PHE A 272 20.94 25.74 -0.92
CA PHE A 272 22.11 25.93 -0.06
C PHE A 272 22.47 27.42 -0.06
N GLN A 273 22.39 28.07 1.09
CA GLN A 273 22.67 29.51 1.23
C GLN A 273 23.48 29.78 2.50
N GLY A 274 24.70 30.30 2.35
CA GLY A 274 25.57 30.58 3.49
C GLY A 274 26.78 31.43 3.12
N GLY A 275 27.07 32.43 3.95
CA GLY A 275 28.22 33.33 3.75
C GLY A 275 28.11 34.23 2.51
N GLY A 276 29.14 35.04 2.30
CA GLY A 276 29.22 35.97 1.16
C GLY A 276 30.60 36.56 0.92
N ALA A 277 31.43 36.69 1.97
CA ALA A 277 32.82 37.09 1.85
C ALA A 277 33.75 35.86 1.80
N PHE A 278 34.79 35.92 0.97
CA PHE A 278 35.75 34.80 0.77
C PHE A 278 36.64 34.50 1.98
N ASN A 279 36.75 35.42 2.94
CA ASN A 279 37.66 35.34 4.09
C ASN A 279 36.94 35.32 5.45
N VAL A 280 35.63 35.06 5.44
CA VAL A 280 34.78 35.03 6.64
C VAL A 280 34.00 33.71 6.70
N ILE A 281 34.12 33.00 7.82
CA ILE A 281 33.23 31.89 8.16
C ILE A 281 31.91 32.52 8.67
N PRO A 282 30.74 32.17 8.11
CA PRO A 282 29.46 32.78 8.52
C PRO A 282 28.97 32.22 9.86
N ASP A 283 28.00 32.91 10.47
CA ASP A 283 27.32 32.44 11.68
C ASP A 283 26.29 31.33 11.40
N SER A 284 25.75 31.27 10.18
CA SER A 284 24.74 30.25 9.82
C SER A 284 24.73 29.90 8.32
N VAL A 285 24.12 28.75 8.01
CA VAL A 285 23.79 28.28 6.66
C VAL A 285 22.36 27.78 6.65
N THR A 286 21.60 28.13 5.62
CA THR A 286 20.25 27.59 5.36
C THR A 286 20.33 26.57 4.22
N ILE A 287 19.83 25.36 4.46
CA ILE A 287 19.60 24.36 3.43
C ILE A 287 18.11 24.06 3.31
N GLY A 288 17.67 23.57 2.16
CA GLY A 288 16.27 23.19 1.98
C GLY A 288 16.06 22.29 0.79
N GLY A 289 14.92 21.62 0.76
CA GLY A 289 14.71 20.52 -0.16
C GLY A 289 13.30 19.95 -0.16
N THR A 290 13.16 18.85 -0.88
CA THR A 290 11.93 18.05 -0.98
C THR A 290 12.21 16.59 -0.69
N PHE A 291 11.19 15.87 -0.27
CA PHE A 291 11.25 14.42 -0.12
C PHE A 291 9.95 13.78 -0.59
N ARG A 292 10.02 12.53 -1.05
CA ARG A 292 8.93 11.82 -1.72
C ARG A 292 8.96 10.33 -1.41
N ALA A 293 7.79 9.71 -1.33
CA ALA A 293 7.61 8.26 -1.18
C ALA A 293 6.24 7.80 -1.71
N PHE A 294 6.10 6.53 -2.07
CA PHE A 294 4.83 5.97 -2.58
C PHE A 294 3.89 5.44 -1.49
N SER A 295 4.30 5.46 -0.23
CA SER A 295 3.48 5.10 0.93
C SER A 295 3.46 6.24 1.96
N LYS A 296 2.36 6.36 2.70
CA LYS A 296 2.23 7.35 3.78
C LYS A 296 3.20 7.05 4.92
N GLU A 297 3.38 5.78 5.26
CA GLU A 297 4.32 5.32 6.27
C GLU A 297 5.76 5.74 5.93
N SER A 298 6.24 5.38 4.74
CA SER A 298 7.58 5.73 4.27
C SER A 298 7.78 7.24 4.20
N LEU A 299 6.75 8.00 3.78
CA LEU A 299 6.82 9.46 3.73
C LEU A 299 6.99 10.08 5.12
N LEU A 300 6.24 9.61 6.12
CA LEU A 300 6.32 10.08 7.49
C LEU A 300 7.63 9.66 8.16
N GLN A 301 8.08 8.43 7.93
CA GLN A 301 9.39 7.96 8.38
C GLN A 301 10.51 8.82 7.79
N LEU A 302 10.45 9.13 6.49
CA LEU A 302 11.46 9.95 5.82
C LEU A 302 11.47 11.37 6.39
N LYS A 303 10.30 11.98 6.64
CA LYS A 303 10.18 13.27 7.33
C LYS A 303 10.91 13.25 8.69
N GLN A 304 10.61 12.27 9.53
CA GLN A 304 11.25 12.12 10.84
C GLN A 304 12.76 11.95 10.72
N ARG A 305 13.21 11.05 9.84
CA ARG A 305 14.64 10.75 9.66
C ARG A 305 15.43 11.92 9.09
N ILE A 306 14.84 12.72 8.21
CA ILE A 306 15.44 13.98 7.73
C ILE A 306 15.77 14.90 8.91
N GLU A 307 14.82 15.11 9.83
CA GLU A 307 15.03 15.96 10.99
C GLU A 307 16.14 15.41 11.91
N GLU A 308 16.11 14.11 12.19
CA GLU A 308 17.08 13.44 13.05
C GLU A 308 18.51 13.51 12.47
N VAL A 309 18.67 13.27 11.16
CA VAL A 309 19.97 13.35 10.49
C VAL A 309 20.51 14.77 10.49
N ILE A 310 19.67 15.77 10.18
CA ILE A 310 20.08 17.19 10.17
C ILE A 310 20.58 17.60 11.57
N LYS A 311 19.79 17.31 12.61
CA LYS A 311 20.16 17.66 14.00
C LYS A 311 21.39 16.91 14.48
N GLY A 312 21.48 15.60 14.20
CA GLY A 312 22.60 14.76 14.60
C GLY A 312 23.93 15.19 13.96
N GLN A 313 23.94 15.42 12.66
CA GLN A 313 25.15 15.83 11.94
C GLN A 313 25.60 17.26 12.29
N ALA A 314 24.66 18.18 12.55
CA ALA A 314 24.99 19.50 13.07
C ALA A 314 25.71 19.41 14.43
N ALA A 315 25.19 18.58 15.34
CA ALA A 315 25.71 18.44 16.69
C ALA A 315 27.15 17.88 16.72
N VAL A 316 27.48 16.90 15.86
CA VAL A 316 28.85 16.36 15.73
C VAL A 316 29.85 17.46 15.36
N GLN A 317 29.41 18.47 14.61
CA GLN A 317 30.22 19.62 14.20
C GLN A 317 30.13 20.80 15.19
N ARG A 318 29.54 20.59 16.36
CA ARG A 318 29.27 21.61 17.41
C ARG A 318 28.32 22.74 16.97
N CYS A 319 27.57 22.53 15.89
CA CYS A 319 26.51 23.42 15.44
C CYS A 319 25.16 23.00 16.05
N SER A 320 24.19 23.92 16.04
CA SER A 320 22.78 23.60 16.26
C SER A 320 21.99 23.70 14.96
N ALA A 321 20.90 22.94 14.82
CA ALA A 321 20.02 23.04 13.66
C ALA A 321 18.55 23.10 14.07
N THR A 322 17.78 23.95 13.39
CA THR A 322 16.32 23.97 13.42
C THR A 322 15.79 23.50 12.07
N VAL A 323 14.76 22.66 12.05
CA VAL A 323 14.15 22.14 10.83
C VAL A 323 12.68 22.55 10.81
N ASN A 324 12.22 23.05 9.67
CA ASN A 324 10.83 23.42 9.43
C ASN A 324 10.33 22.66 8.19
N PHE A 325 9.21 21.96 8.30
CA PHE A 325 8.58 21.23 7.21
C PHE A 325 7.50 22.05 6.46
N ASN A 326 7.27 23.30 6.88
CA ASN A 326 6.33 24.24 6.28
C ASN A 326 4.87 23.77 6.22
N GLU A 327 4.44 22.89 7.13
CA GLU A 327 3.12 22.22 7.07
C GLU A 327 1.92 23.18 7.08
N ASN A 328 2.08 24.37 7.66
CA ASN A 328 1.04 25.41 7.69
C ASN A 328 0.84 26.09 6.32
N GLU A 329 1.87 26.14 5.48
CA GLU A 329 1.84 26.81 4.17
C GLU A 329 1.81 25.81 3.01
N LYS A 330 2.47 24.66 3.19
CA LYS A 330 2.60 23.57 2.23
C LYS A 330 2.35 22.26 2.97
N PRO A 331 1.11 21.77 3.01
CA PRO A 331 0.80 20.55 3.73
C PRO A 331 1.59 19.39 3.13
N LEU A 332 1.84 18.35 3.92
CA LEU A 332 2.41 17.11 3.42
C LEU A 332 1.39 16.44 2.49
N PHE A 333 1.73 16.29 1.22
CA PHE A 333 0.82 15.66 0.25
C PHE A 333 0.90 14.13 0.42
N PRO A 334 -0.21 13.43 0.69
CA PRO A 334 -0.22 11.99 0.71
C PRO A 334 0.05 11.40 -0.69
N PRO A 335 0.48 10.13 -0.79
CA PRO A 335 0.61 9.48 -2.09
C PRO A 335 -0.76 9.27 -2.76
N THR A 336 -0.83 9.46 -4.08
CA THR A 336 -2.03 9.16 -4.86
C THR A 336 -2.11 7.66 -5.06
N VAL A 337 -3.08 7.00 -4.42
CA VAL A 337 -3.23 5.54 -4.41
C VAL A 337 -4.60 5.17 -4.96
N ASN A 338 -4.62 4.59 -6.16
CA ASN A 338 -5.85 4.19 -6.82
C ASN A 338 -6.47 2.95 -6.18
N ASN A 339 -7.78 3.04 -5.91
CA ASN A 339 -8.55 1.91 -5.43
C ASN A 339 -8.60 0.77 -6.48
N LYS A 340 -8.42 -0.48 -6.03
CA LYS A 340 -8.37 -1.67 -6.91
C LYS A 340 -9.70 -1.97 -7.59
N ASP A 341 -10.81 -1.86 -6.88
CA ASP A 341 -12.15 -2.13 -7.44
C ASP A 341 -12.51 -1.07 -8.48
N LEU A 342 -12.19 0.20 -8.20
CA LEU A 342 -12.38 1.30 -9.16
C LEU A 342 -11.48 1.18 -10.39
N HIS A 343 -10.31 0.53 -10.27
CA HIS A 343 -9.46 0.24 -11.42
C HIS A 343 -10.15 -0.71 -12.42
N GLU A 344 -10.81 -1.76 -11.93
CA GLU A 344 -11.57 -2.66 -12.80
C GLU A 344 -12.74 -1.95 -13.47
N HIS A 345 -13.46 -1.13 -12.69
CA HIS A 345 -14.52 -0.27 -13.22
C HIS A 345 -14.02 0.66 -14.33
N PHE A 346 -12.90 1.34 -14.09
CA PHE A 346 -12.27 2.21 -15.08
C PHE A 346 -11.89 1.44 -16.36
N ARG A 347 -11.26 0.26 -16.25
CA ARG A 347 -10.90 -0.56 -17.42
C ARG A 347 -12.13 -0.95 -18.23
N ASN A 348 -13.23 -1.29 -17.57
CA ASN A 348 -14.47 -1.64 -18.27
C ASN A 348 -15.08 -0.42 -18.98
N VAL A 349 -15.20 0.71 -18.29
CA VAL A 349 -15.76 1.95 -18.87
C VAL A 349 -14.91 2.48 -20.01
N ALA A 350 -13.61 2.64 -19.79
CA ALA A 350 -12.70 3.14 -20.80
C ALA A 350 -12.54 2.16 -21.97
N GLY A 351 -12.58 0.85 -21.71
CA GLY A 351 -12.52 -0.18 -22.74
C GLY A 351 -13.75 -0.18 -23.64
N ASP A 352 -14.94 -0.03 -23.05
CA ASP A 352 -16.17 0.13 -23.82
C ASP A 352 -16.16 1.45 -24.62
N MET A 353 -15.57 2.52 -24.10
CA MET A 353 -15.50 3.82 -24.79
C MET A 353 -14.48 3.84 -25.94
N LEU A 354 -13.27 3.31 -25.72
CA LEU A 354 -12.10 3.54 -26.57
C LEU A 354 -11.54 2.28 -27.24
N GLY A 355 -11.93 1.10 -26.75
CA GLY A 355 -11.26 -0.16 -27.07
C GLY A 355 -10.20 -0.52 -26.03
N SER A 356 -10.08 -1.81 -25.71
CA SER A 356 -9.15 -2.31 -24.69
C SER A 356 -7.68 -2.04 -25.01
N ASP A 357 -7.31 -1.90 -26.29
CA ASP A 357 -5.96 -1.60 -26.74
C ASP A 357 -5.54 -0.15 -26.42
N LYS A 358 -6.49 0.74 -26.16
CA LYS A 358 -6.29 2.15 -25.80
C LYS A 358 -6.17 2.40 -24.30
N ILE A 359 -6.28 1.35 -23.48
CA ILE A 359 -6.02 1.40 -22.05
C ILE A 359 -4.61 0.88 -21.80
N LYS A 360 -3.78 1.67 -21.11
CA LYS A 360 -2.40 1.31 -20.81
C LYS A 360 -2.13 1.34 -19.31
N ASP A 361 -1.42 0.32 -18.83
CA ASP A 361 -0.84 0.40 -17.50
C ASP A 361 0.32 1.40 -17.50
N MET A 362 0.43 2.17 -16.42
CA MET A 362 1.50 3.16 -16.25
C MET A 362 2.41 2.78 -15.08
N GLN A 363 3.70 3.09 -15.20
CA GLN A 363 4.60 3.05 -14.03
C GLN A 363 4.30 4.25 -13.09
N PRO A 364 4.48 4.10 -11.78
CA PRO A 364 4.27 5.20 -10.84
C PRO A 364 5.23 6.35 -11.14
N LEU A 365 4.79 7.59 -10.91
CA LEU A 365 5.61 8.78 -11.10
C LEU A 365 5.93 9.45 -9.78
N MET A 366 7.12 10.03 -9.66
CA MET A 366 7.51 10.82 -8.48
C MET A 366 6.83 12.20 -8.42
N GLY A 367 5.94 12.52 -9.36
CA GLY A 367 5.03 13.65 -9.20
C GLY A 367 4.15 13.48 -7.97
N SER A 368 3.46 14.55 -7.56
CA SER A 368 2.46 14.54 -6.51
C SER A 368 1.23 15.26 -7.01
N GLU A 369 0.09 14.96 -6.41
CA GLU A 369 -1.20 15.51 -6.78
C GLU A 369 -2.05 15.57 -5.51
N ASP A 370 -2.66 16.72 -5.25
CA ASP A 370 -3.42 16.93 -4.01
C ASP A 370 -4.77 16.17 -3.98
N PHE A 371 -5.22 15.62 -5.13
CA PHE A 371 -6.32 14.65 -5.20
C PHE A 371 -6.14 13.50 -4.19
N ALA A 372 -4.90 13.17 -3.82
CA ALA A 372 -4.58 12.18 -2.81
C ALA A 372 -5.25 12.46 -1.44
N PHE A 373 -5.54 13.71 -1.09
CA PHE A 373 -6.28 14.03 0.14
C PHE A 373 -7.70 13.45 0.11
N TYR A 374 -8.40 13.50 -1.04
CA TYR A 374 -9.69 12.82 -1.19
C TYR A 374 -9.55 11.31 -1.00
N GLN A 375 -8.47 10.72 -1.52
CA GLN A 375 -8.22 9.29 -1.45
C GLN A 375 -7.94 8.76 -0.03
N GLU A 376 -7.61 9.63 0.93
CA GLU A 376 -7.47 9.21 2.33
C GLU A 376 -8.80 8.77 2.95
N ILE A 377 -9.93 9.32 2.47
CA ILE A 377 -11.25 9.06 3.06
C ILE A 377 -12.29 8.52 2.07
N ILE A 378 -12.17 8.81 0.77
CA ILE A 378 -13.09 8.39 -0.29
C ILE A 378 -12.35 7.42 -1.22
N PRO A 379 -12.92 6.26 -1.59
CA PRO A 379 -12.38 5.44 -2.67
C PRO A 379 -12.22 6.27 -3.94
N GLY A 380 -10.97 6.56 -4.32
CA GLY A 380 -10.69 7.43 -5.46
C GLY A 380 -9.90 6.75 -6.56
N TYR A 381 -10.08 7.23 -7.78
CA TYR A 381 -9.36 6.74 -8.95
C TYR A 381 -8.94 7.89 -9.87
N PHE A 382 -7.64 7.97 -10.14
CA PHE A 382 -7.01 9.00 -10.95
C PHE A 382 -6.39 8.38 -12.21
N SER A 383 -6.50 9.07 -13.34
CA SER A 383 -6.04 8.56 -14.64
C SER A 383 -5.44 9.65 -15.52
N PHE A 384 -4.60 9.25 -16.46
CA PHE A 384 -3.99 10.16 -17.42
C PHE A 384 -4.63 9.99 -18.79
N LEU A 385 -4.96 11.09 -19.46
CA LEU A 385 -5.55 11.13 -20.79
C LEU A 385 -4.57 11.71 -21.80
N GLY A 386 -4.11 10.87 -22.73
CA GLY A 386 -3.11 11.24 -23.73
C GLY A 386 -3.64 12.19 -24.79
N MET A 387 -2.81 13.18 -25.13
CA MET A 387 -3.14 14.25 -26.08
C MET A 387 -2.13 14.41 -27.22
N GLN A 388 -1.07 13.59 -27.26
CA GLN A 388 -0.04 13.65 -28.30
C GLN A 388 -0.54 13.01 -29.61
N ASP A 389 -0.73 13.80 -30.65
CA ASP A 389 -1.00 13.25 -31.99
C ASP A 389 0.23 12.50 -32.53
N GLU A 390 0.00 11.36 -33.19
CA GLU A 390 1.08 10.52 -33.74
C GLU A 390 1.95 11.25 -34.78
N THR A 391 1.33 12.15 -35.55
CA THR A 391 1.99 12.90 -36.63
C THR A 391 2.12 14.39 -36.33
N GLY A 392 1.62 14.83 -35.16
CA GLY A 392 1.67 16.23 -34.74
C GLY A 392 3.03 16.63 -34.14
N PRO A 393 3.24 17.93 -33.89
CA PRO A 393 4.41 18.37 -33.16
C PRO A 393 4.43 17.78 -31.75
N ASN A 394 5.62 17.52 -31.22
CA ASN A 394 5.78 17.05 -29.84
C ASN A 394 5.31 18.14 -28.87
N LEU A 395 4.25 17.82 -28.12
CA LEU A 395 3.75 18.64 -27.04
C LEU A 395 4.82 18.74 -25.94
N LYS A 396 4.89 19.90 -25.31
CA LYS A 396 5.86 20.13 -24.23
C LYS A 396 5.29 19.60 -22.92
N SER A 397 6.18 19.19 -22.01
CA SER A 397 5.79 18.72 -20.69
C SER A 397 5.06 19.81 -19.91
N ALA A 398 4.23 19.38 -18.96
CA ALA A 398 3.65 20.27 -17.97
C ALA A 398 4.74 21.16 -17.34
N HIS A 399 4.33 22.38 -16.96
CA HIS A 399 5.14 23.46 -16.37
C HIS A 399 6.15 24.10 -17.33
N SER A 400 6.21 23.65 -18.59
CA SER A 400 6.98 24.32 -19.63
C SER A 400 6.30 25.65 -20.01
N PRO A 401 7.06 26.73 -20.27
CA PRO A 401 6.50 27.96 -20.81
C PRO A 401 5.96 27.81 -22.24
N HIS A 402 6.19 26.65 -22.87
CA HIS A 402 5.70 26.29 -24.20
C HIS A 402 4.64 25.17 -24.17
N PHE A 403 4.05 24.88 -23.01
CA PHE A 403 2.99 23.87 -22.87
C PHE A 403 1.75 24.27 -23.69
N THR A 404 1.17 23.31 -24.40
CA THR A 404 -0.08 23.48 -25.15
C THR A 404 -0.94 22.24 -25.00
N VAL A 405 -2.27 22.41 -25.09
CA VAL A 405 -3.25 21.32 -25.06
C VAL A 405 -3.76 21.08 -26.48
N ASN A 406 -3.78 19.82 -26.91
CA ASN A 406 -4.50 19.39 -28.10
C ASN A 406 -6.01 19.38 -27.80
N GLU A 407 -6.73 20.39 -28.26
CA GLU A 407 -8.14 20.59 -27.94
C GLU A 407 -9.06 19.45 -28.39
N ASN A 408 -8.63 18.61 -29.35
CA ASN A 408 -9.36 17.41 -29.77
C ASN A 408 -9.55 16.38 -28.64
N VAL A 409 -8.81 16.53 -27.53
CA VAL A 409 -8.90 15.65 -26.36
C VAL A 409 -10.09 15.99 -25.44
N LEU A 410 -10.66 17.20 -25.55
CA LEU A 410 -11.75 17.67 -24.68
C LEU A 410 -12.98 16.73 -24.68
N PRO A 411 -13.48 16.26 -25.84
CA PRO A 411 -14.59 15.30 -25.86
C PRO A 411 -14.30 13.98 -25.12
N TYR A 412 -13.04 13.52 -25.16
CA TYR A 412 -12.64 12.26 -24.54
C TYR A 412 -12.65 12.37 -23.02
N GLY A 413 -12.14 13.46 -22.47
CA GLY A 413 -12.17 13.71 -21.02
C GLY A 413 -13.58 13.92 -20.49
N ALA A 414 -14.40 14.71 -21.20
CA ALA A 414 -15.80 14.94 -20.84
C ALA A 414 -16.61 13.63 -20.83
N ALA A 415 -16.47 12.82 -21.88
CA ALA A 415 -17.15 11.54 -21.98
C ALA A 415 -16.65 10.53 -20.93
N LEU A 416 -15.34 10.50 -20.66
CA LEU A 416 -14.77 9.61 -19.64
C LEU A 416 -15.34 9.90 -18.26
N HIS A 417 -15.31 11.18 -17.85
CA HIS A 417 -15.89 11.64 -16.58
C HIS A 417 -17.36 11.25 -16.46
N ALA A 418 -18.18 11.60 -17.46
CA ALA A 418 -19.61 11.28 -17.45
C ALA A 418 -19.85 9.77 -17.38
N SER A 419 -19.09 8.97 -18.14
CA SER A 419 -19.25 7.52 -18.19
C SER A 419 -18.87 6.82 -16.89
N LEU A 420 -17.80 7.27 -16.24
CA LEU A 420 -17.35 6.74 -14.94
C LEU A 420 -18.40 6.97 -13.85
N ALA A 421 -19.06 8.13 -13.85
CA ALA A 421 -20.11 8.45 -12.89
C ALA A 421 -21.44 7.73 -13.14
N THR A 422 -21.86 7.58 -14.41
CA THR A 422 -23.17 6.99 -14.74
C THR A 422 -23.22 5.48 -14.46
N ARG A 423 -22.12 4.76 -14.70
CA ARG A 423 -22.08 3.31 -14.57
C ARG A 423 -21.79 2.89 -13.13
N GLY A 424 -22.82 2.78 -12.29
CA GLY A 424 -22.68 2.43 -10.87
C GLY A 424 -22.41 0.95 -10.55
N ASP A 425 -21.83 0.17 -11.46
CA ASP A 425 -21.62 -1.29 -11.27
C ASP A 425 -20.65 -1.59 -10.11
N PHE A 426 -19.82 -0.61 -9.72
CA PHE A 426 -18.89 -0.69 -8.59
C PHE A 426 -19.52 -0.36 -7.23
N ILE A 427 -20.75 0.16 -7.22
CA ILE A 427 -21.43 0.61 -6.00
C ILE A 427 -22.26 -0.56 -5.47
N ALA A 428 -21.63 -1.40 -4.64
CA ALA A 428 -22.34 -2.47 -3.96
C ALA A 428 -23.43 -1.88 -3.03
N PRO A 429 -24.66 -2.44 -3.01
CA PRO A 429 -25.66 -2.06 -2.02
C PRO A 429 -25.13 -2.48 -0.65
N ASN A 430 -24.99 -1.51 0.26
CA ASN A 430 -24.49 -1.64 1.64
C ASN A 430 -22.97 -1.56 1.78
N LYS A 431 -22.44 -0.32 1.77
CA LYS A 431 -21.28 0.01 2.60
C LYS A 431 -21.65 1.16 3.53
N ILE A 432 -21.31 0.94 4.79
CA ILE A 432 -21.39 1.84 5.93
C ILE A 432 -20.77 3.22 5.60
N SER A 433 -21.44 4.30 6.05
CA SER A 433 -21.03 5.69 5.81
C SER A 433 -19.61 6.00 6.31
N GLY A 434 -18.90 6.87 5.59
CA GLY A 434 -17.51 7.29 5.89
C GLY A 434 -17.26 7.81 7.31
N LEU A 435 -18.30 8.25 8.02
CA LEU A 435 -18.25 8.65 9.43
C LEU A 435 -17.84 7.52 10.39
N GLU A 436 -18.23 6.27 10.14
CA GLU A 436 -17.88 5.15 11.03
C GLU A 436 -16.41 4.71 10.84
N LYS A 437 -15.84 4.94 9.64
CA LYS A 437 -14.40 4.76 9.39
C LYS A 437 -13.57 5.84 10.09
N LEU A 438 -14.03 7.10 10.07
CA LEU A 438 -13.35 8.21 10.74
C LEU A 438 -13.33 8.04 12.27
N GLN A 439 -14.41 7.52 12.86
CA GLN A 439 -14.45 7.19 14.29
C GLN A 439 -13.54 6.00 14.64
N ALA A 440 -13.44 5.00 13.77
CA ALA A 440 -12.51 3.88 13.95
C ALA A 440 -11.03 4.33 13.79
N MET A 441 -10.75 5.27 12.88
CA MET A 441 -9.41 5.83 12.66
C MET A 441 -9.00 6.81 13.78
N GLU A 442 -9.89 7.67 14.28
CA GLU A 442 -9.62 8.48 15.47
C GLU A 442 -9.39 7.62 16.72
N LEU A 443 -10.10 6.50 16.84
CA LEU A 443 -9.88 5.54 17.92
C LEU A 443 -8.52 4.85 17.77
N HIS A 444 -8.13 4.50 16.55
CA HIS A 444 -6.82 3.91 16.23
C HIS A 444 -5.67 4.88 16.53
N GLU A 445 -5.80 6.15 16.12
CA GLU A 445 -4.79 7.20 16.33
C GLU A 445 -4.70 7.59 17.82
N LYS A 446 -5.82 7.61 18.56
CA LYS A 446 -5.81 7.78 20.03
C LYS A 446 -5.15 6.59 20.75
N VAL A 447 -5.33 5.37 20.25
CA VAL A 447 -4.66 4.17 20.79
C VAL A 447 -3.16 4.20 20.46
N GLU A 448 -2.76 4.58 19.25
CA GLU A 448 -1.34 4.75 18.88
C GLU A 448 -0.66 5.86 19.67
N GLN A 449 -1.30 7.01 19.90
CA GLN A 449 -0.70 8.08 20.70
C GLN A 449 -0.53 7.70 22.19
N VAL A 450 -1.44 6.88 22.73
CA VAL A 450 -1.28 6.30 24.07
C VAL A 450 -0.12 5.29 24.11
N ILE A 451 0.10 4.53 23.04
CA ILE A 451 1.19 3.56 22.91
C ILE A 451 2.55 4.26 22.73
N ILE A 452 2.65 5.27 21.86
CA ILE A 452 3.89 6.01 21.55
C ILE A 452 4.34 6.88 22.75
N GLY A 453 3.42 7.33 23.60
CA GLY A 453 3.73 8.05 24.84
C GLY A 453 4.32 7.17 25.95
N SER A 454 4.21 5.84 25.83
CA SER A 454 4.81 4.89 26.76
C SER A 454 6.20 4.48 26.29
N LYS A 455 7.22 4.58 27.15
CA LYS A 455 8.63 4.28 26.81
C LYS A 455 8.92 2.76 26.70
N GLU A 456 7.97 1.94 26.26
CA GLU A 456 8.16 0.50 26.10
C GLU A 456 7.67 0.01 24.73
N LYS A 457 8.45 -0.88 24.11
CA LYS A 457 8.17 -1.46 22.78
C LYS A 457 6.97 -2.39 22.85
N VAL A 458 5.91 -2.06 22.13
CA VAL A 458 4.79 -2.95 21.83
C VAL A 458 5.08 -3.70 20.53
N ASP A 459 4.81 -5.00 20.49
CA ASP A 459 4.93 -5.85 19.30
C ASP A 459 3.65 -5.74 18.44
N VAL A 460 3.71 -4.88 17.42
CA VAL A 460 2.56 -4.43 16.60
C VAL A 460 2.07 -5.52 15.64
N GLU A 461 2.91 -6.49 15.26
CA GLU A 461 2.57 -7.56 14.30
C GLU A 461 1.46 -8.49 14.79
N ASN A 462 1.43 -8.79 16.09
CA ASN A 462 0.43 -9.69 16.67
C ASN A 462 -0.97 -9.03 16.77
N LEU A 463 -1.04 -7.70 16.84
CA LEU A 463 -2.31 -6.97 16.88
C LEU A 463 -2.97 -6.90 15.49
N HIS A 464 -2.16 -6.84 14.43
CA HIS A 464 -2.62 -6.79 13.04
C HIS A 464 -3.22 -8.12 12.59
N LEU A 465 -2.58 -9.25 12.96
CA LEU A 465 -3.05 -10.60 12.64
C LEU A 465 -4.38 -10.98 13.30
N TRP A 466 -4.70 -10.39 14.45
CA TRP A 466 -5.97 -10.64 15.12
C TRP A 466 -7.16 -9.95 14.42
N LEU A 467 -6.94 -8.77 13.84
CA LEU A 467 -7.99 -7.99 13.16
C LEU A 467 -8.34 -8.54 11.77
N GLU A 468 -7.38 -9.08 11.03
CA GLU A 468 -7.63 -9.64 9.68
C GLU A 468 -8.37 -11.00 9.71
N GLY A 469 -8.27 -11.76 10.80
CA GLY A 469 -8.84 -13.11 10.91
C GLY A 469 -10.37 -13.21 11.02
N THR A 470 -11.09 -12.08 11.13
CA THR A 470 -12.53 -12.08 11.47
C THR A 470 -13.45 -11.77 10.27
N VAL A 471 -12.91 -11.62 9.06
CA VAL A 471 -13.69 -11.22 7.86
C VAL A 471 -13.88 -12.39 6.89
N CYS A 472 -14.63 -13.41 7.31
CA CYS A 472 -15.18 -14.42 6.41
C CYS A 472 -16.46 -15.05 7.01
N GLU A 473 -17.63 -14.53 6.60
CA GLU A 473 -18.93 -15.23 6.39
C GLU A 473 -20.11 -14.24 6.53
N THR A 474 -21.11 -14.39 5.67
CA THR A 474 -22.12 -13.38 5.29
C THR A 474 -23.40 -13.35 6.15
N TYR A 475 -23.96 -12.14 6.33
CA TYR A 475 -25.37 -11.75 6.52
C TYR A 475 -26.32 -12.60 7.42
N ASP A 476 -26.27 -12.41 8.75
CA ASP A 476 -27.44 -12.45 9.69
C ASP A 476 -27.11 -11.75 11.04
N TRP A 477 -26.25 -10.72 11.03
CA TRP A 477 -25.60 -10.22 12.25
C TRP A 477 -26.32 -9.02 12.90
N PHE A 478 -26.76 -8.03 12.12
CA PHE A 478 -27.22 -6.76 12.69
C PHE A 478 -28.54 -6.84 13.49
N THR A 479 -29.51 -7.65 13.05
CA THR A 479 -30.78 -7.80 13.80
C THR A 479 -30.61 -8.57 15.11
N ARG A 480 -29.56 -9.42 15.21
CA ARG A 480 -29.26 -10.18 16.42
C ARG A 480 -28.42 -9.40 17.40
N VAL A 481 -27.56 -8.48 16.95
CA VAL A 481 -26.69 -7.70 17.84
C VAL A 481 -27.44 -6.62 18.60
N GLU A 482 -28.42 -5.93 18.00
CA GLU A 482 -29.25 -4.98 18.75
C GLU A 482 -30.15 -5.68 19.79
N ASP A 483 -30.66 -6.88 19.49
CA ASP A 483 -31.41 -7.69 20.44
C ASP A 483 -30.49 -8.32 21.51
N LEU A 484 -29.23 -8.62 21.17
CA LEU A 484 -28.21 -9.07 22.13
C LEU A 484 -27.81 -7.95 23.08
N ILE A 485 -27.57 -6.73 22.59
CA ILE A 485 -27.18 -5.56 23.39
C ILE A 485 -28.32 -5.14 24.33
N LYS A 486 -29.58 -5.09 23.84
CA LYS A 486 -30.75 -4.82 24.71
C LYS A 486 -31.01 -5.93 25.74
N ARG A 487 -30.68 -7.19 25.43
CA ARG A 487 -30.70 -8.29 26.40
C ARG A 487 -29.51 -8.22 27.36
N PHE A 488 -28.35 -7.75 26.94
CA PHE A 488 -27.14 -7.60 27.76
C PHE A 488 -27.28 -6.46 28.77
N GLU A 489 -27.81 -5.30 28.36
CA GLU A 489 -28.06 -4.15 29.24
C GLU A 489 -29.14 -4.44 30.30
N ASN A 490 -30.20 -5.17 29.92
CA ASN A 490 -31.23 -5.60 30.87
C ASN A 490 -30.77 -6.75 31.78
N ARG A 491 -29.77 -7.56 31.36
CA ARG A 491 -29.16 -8.61 32.21
C ARG A 491 -28.16 -8.02 33.18
N ILE A 492 -27.39 -6.99 32.80
CA ILE A 492 -26.45 -6.29 33.67
C ILE A 492 -27.17 -5.61 34.85
N ARG A 493 -28.30 -4.93 34.60
CA ARG A 493 -29.12 -4.34 35.68
C ARG A 493 -29.78 -5.35 36.62
N SER A 494 -29.90 -6.61 36.21
CA SER A 494 -30.47 -7.70 37.01
C SER A 494 -29.40 -8.45 37.83
N ILE A 495 -28.15 -8.46 37.37
CA ILE A 495 -27.02 -9.17 38.01
C ILE A 495 -26.35 -8.36 39.14
N GLU A 496 -26.62 -7.05 39.26
CA GLU A 496 -26.13 -6.22 40.39
C GLU A 496 -26.74 -6.54 41.76
N SER A 497 -27.70 -7.49 41.86
CA SER A 497 -28.35 -7.84 43.14
C SER A 497 -28.02 -9.23 43.70
N GLN A 498 -27.16 -10.04 43.06
CA GLN A 498 -26.97 -11.45 43.48
C GLN A 498 -25.54 -12.03 43.46
N ILE A 499 -24.46 -11.24 43.47
CA ILE A 499 -23.11 -11.79 43.67
C ILE A 499 -22.36 -11.02 44.78
N HIS A 500 -22.08 -11.71 45.89
CA HIS A 500 -21.14 -11.28 46.92
C HIS A 500 -19.70 -11.52 46.44
N ILE A 501 -18.95 -10.46 46.14
CA ILE A 501 -17.50 -10.53 45.96
C ILE A 501 -16.83 -10.14 47.28
N LYS A 502 -15.95 -11.00 47.82
CA LYS A 502 -15.06 -10.70 48.94
C LYS A 502 -13.65 -10.50 48.40
N PHE A 503 -13.04 -9.36 48.71
CA PHE A 503 -11.64 -9.07 48.43
C PHE A 503 -10.74 -9.75 49.48
N VAL A 504 -9.67 -10.41 49.03
CA VAL A 504 -8.63 -10.95 49.91
C VAL A 504 -7.35 -10.14 49.69
N ASP A 505 -6.89 -9.51 50.76
CA ASP A 505 -5.68 -8.72 50.81
C ASP A 505 -4.50 -9.66 51.08
N ILE A 506 -3.55 -9.77 50.15
CA ILE A 506 -2.35 -10.61 50.34
C ILE A 506 -1.21 -9.67 50.73
N ALA A 507 -1.01 -9.50 52.04
CA ALA A 507 0.00 -8.61 52.61
C ALA A 507 1.29 -9.31 53.07
N ASP A 508 1.59 -10.51 52.57
CA ASP A 508 2.77 -11.28 53.01
C ASP A 508 3.73 -11.58 51.86
N ASP A 509 4.78 -10.76 51.76
CA ASP A 509 5.87 -10.85 50.78
C ASP A 509 6.56 -12.22 50.74
N LYS A 510 6.45 -13.00 51.83
CA LYS A 510 7.03 -14.34 51.90
C LYS A 510 6.28 -15.34 51.01
N LEU A 511 4.95 -15.24 50.93
CA LEU A 511 4.14 -16.12 50.07
C LEU A 511 4.40 -15.83 48.59
N LEU A 512 4.68 -14.57 48.26
CA LEU A 512 5.00 -14.14 46.90
C LEU A 512 6.34 -14.72 46.42
N LYS A 513 7.33 -14.74 47.32
CA LYS A 513 8.67 -15.25 47.03
C LYS A 513 8.72 -16.78 46.89
N ASP A 514 7.92 -17.47 47.70
CA ASP A 514 7.79 -18.94 47.62
C ASP A 514 7.10 -19.39 46.32
N VAL A 515 6.20 -18.57 45.75
CA VAL A 515 5.56 -18.81 44.44
C VAL A 515 6.54 -18.53 43.28
N GLU A 516 7.36 -17.48 43.39
CA GLU A 516 8.39 -17.17 42.39
C GLU A 516 9.47 -18.26 42.31
N ASP A 517 9.92 -18.81 43.45
CA ASP A 517 10.89 -19.92 43.51
C ASP A 517 10.33 -21.24 42.95
N PHE A 518 9.03 -21.52 43.14
CA PHE A 518 8.35 -22.69 42.56
C PHE A 518 8.31 -22.62 41.03
N CYS A 519 7.96 -21.47 40.47
CA CYS A 519 7.89 -21.25 39.02
C CYS A 519 9.26 -21.30 38.35
N GLN A 520 10.34 -20.95 39.04
CA GLN A 520 11.69 -20.95 38.45
C GLN A 520 12.42 -22.29 38.59
N THR A 521 12.17 -23.07 39.64
CA THR A 521 12.99 -24.26 39.96
C THR A 521 12.26 -25.60 39.85
N GLY A 522 10.93 -25.60 39.85
CA GLY A 522 10.12 -26.80 39.69
C GLY A 522 10.24 -27.86 40.79
N ARG A 523 10.87 -27.58 41.94
CA ARG A 523 10.96 -28.54 43.07
C ARG A 523 9.77 -28.42 44.02
N THR A 524 9.23 -29.56 44.43
CA THR A 524 8.00 -29.73 45.19
C THR A 524 8.24 -29.97 46.69
N ASP A 525 8.90 -29.06 47.40
CA ASP A 525 9.06 -29.18 48.86
C ASP A 525 8.68 -27.87 49.59
N LEU A 526 7.38 -27.52 49.57
CA LEU A 526 6.84 -26.45 50.43
C LEU A 526 6.33 -27.03 51.77
N PRO A 527 6.61 -26.39 52.92
CA PRO A 527 6.09 -26.81 54.22
C PRO A 527 4.56 -26.75 54.26
N LYS A 528 3.93 -27.70 54.99
CA LYS A 528 2.48 -27.88 55.15
C LYS A 528 1.77 -26.68 55.80
N LEU A 529 1.61 -25.58 55.07
CA LEU A 529 0.71 -24.49 55.40
C LEU A 529 -0.28 -24.33 54.25
N GLY A 530 -1.53 -24.74 54.51
CA GLY A 530 -2.68 -24.24 53.76
C GLY A 530 -3.11 -24.98 52.48
N ILE A 531 -2.84 -26.28 52.33
CA ILE A 531 -3.36 -27.11 51.21
C ILE A 531 -4.90 -27.04 51.06
N ILE A 532 -5.63 -26.55 52.06
CA ILE A 532 -7.10 -26.53 52.07
C ILE A 532 -7.69 -25.34 51.29
N GLN A 533 -7.02 -24.18 51.20
CA GLN A 533 -7.61 -23.01 50.50
C GLN A 533 -7.35 -22.99 48.99
N TRP A 534 -6.23 -23.54 48.53
CA TRP A 534 -5.91 -23.57 47.10
C TRP A 534 -6.77 -24.56 46.31
N LYS A 535 -7.10 -25.71 46.91
CA LYS A 535 -7.93 -26.73 46.26
C LYS A 535 -9.38 -26.30 46.09
N GLN A 536 -9.89 -25.48 47.00
CA GLN A 536 -11.27 -24.99 47.00
C GLN A 536 -11.52 -23.94 45.91
N LEU A 537 -10.52 -23.08 45.62
CA LEU A 537 -10.59 -22.06 44.57
C LEU A 537 -10.53 -22.65 43.15
N VAL A 538 -9.79 -23.74 42.95
CA VAL A 538 -9.67 -24.40 41.64
C VAL A 538 -10.88 -25.31 41.35
N GLU A 539 -11.44 -25.96 42.37
CA GLU A 539 -12.62 -26.84 42.22
C GLU A 539 -13.93 -26.08 41.95
N GLU A 540 -14.03 -24.80 42.33
CA GLU A 540 -15.23 -23.97 42.07
C GLU A 540 -15.20 -23.26 40.70
N ALA A 541 -14.03 -23.09 40.08
CA ALA A 541 -13.86 -22.41 38.79
C ALA A 541 -14.00 -23.32 37.56
N ILE A 542 -13.91 -24.65 37.71
CA ILE A 542 -13.94 -25.61 36.59
C ILE A 542 -15.13 -26.59 36.77
N PRO A 543 -16.09 -26.68 35.83
CA PRO A 543 -17.16 -27.66 35.94
C PRO A 543 -16.59 -29.08 35.87
N ARG A 544 -17.00 -29.95 36.82
CA ARG A 544 -16.57 -31.35 36.94
C ARG A 544 -16.63 -32.13 35.60
N LYS A 545 -15.49 -32.19 34.91
CA LYS A 545 -15.00 -33.33 34.15
C LYS A 545 -13.51 -33.48 34.47
N SER A 546 -13.14 -34.71 34.84
CA SER A 546 -11.81 -35.24 35.20
C SER A 546 -10.66 -34.23 35.38
N LEU A 547 -10.30 -33.97 36.63
CA LEU A 547 -9.03 -33.34 37.03
C LEU A 547 -7.78 -34.17 36.66
N ASP A 548 -7.97 -35.40 36.15
CA ASP A 548 -6.88 -36.26 35.69
C ASP A 548 -6.29 -35.85 34.33
N ASP A 549 -6.97 -34.96 33.57
CA ASP A 549 -6.50 -34.47 32.26
C ASP A 549 -5.67 -33.16 32.34
N VAL A 550 -5.38 -32.66 33.55
CA VAL A 550 -4.72 -31.36 33.77
C VAL A 550 -3.21 -31.48 34.03
N ALA A 551 -2.66 -32.70 34.06
CA ALA A 551 -1.22 -32.89 34.14
C ALA A 551 -0.54 -32.57 32.79
N GLY A 552 -0.29 -31.29 32.52
CA GLY A 552 0.48 -30.86 31.35
C GLY A 552 0.24 -29.45 30.82
N PHE A 553 -0.58 -28.62 31.47
CA PHE A 553 -0.72 -27.21 31.07
C PHE A 553 0.38 -26.35 31.70
N ASP A 554 1.31 -25.86 30.88
CA ASP A 554 2.20 -24.76 31.28
C ASP A 554 1.38 -23.48 31.39
N LEU A 555 1.12 -23.06 32.64
CA LEU A 555 0.51 -21.77 32.94
C LEU A 555 1.58 -20.69 32.74
N VAL A 556 1.55 -19.96 31.62
CA VAL A 556 2.48 -18.85 31.38
C VAL A 556 1.91 -17.58 32.00
N LEU A 557 2.62 -17.07 33.02
CA LEU A 557 2.29 -15.83 33.72
C LEU A 557 2.92 -14.67 32.93
N GLN A 558 2.12 -13.93 32.16
CA GLN A 558 2.65 -13.07 31.11
C GLN A 558 2.82 -11.58 31.50
N CYS A 559 2.22 -11.11 32.60
CA CYS A 559 2.53 -9.77 33.15
C CYS A 559 2.02 -9.57 34.59
N LYS A 560 2.72 -8.69 35.33
CA LYS A 560 2.35 -8.21 36.67
C LYS A 560 2.18 -6.69 36.59
N TYR A 561 0.97 -6.18 36.85
CA TYR A 561 0.75 -4.73 36.98
C TYR A 561 0.47 -4.38 38.44
N SER A 562 1.18 -3.38 38.97
CA SER A 562 0.98 -2.81 40.29
C SER A 562 0.66 -1.33 40.17
N PHE A 563 -0.51 -0.92 40.62
CA PHE A 563 -0.92 0.48 40.74
C PHE A 563 -1.57 0.67 42.13
N ASP A 564 -1.12 1.68 42.89
CA ASP A 564 -1.65 2.07 44.20
C ASP A 564 -2.11 0.91 45.12
N GLY A 565 -1.18 -0.01 45.41
CA GLY A 565 -1.41 -1.09 46.37
C GLY A 565 -2.26 -2.27 45.87
N MET A 566 -2.63 -2.31 44.59
CA MET A 566 -3.33 -3.44 43.97
C MET A 566 -2.47 -4.11 42.91
N SER A 567 -2.31 -5.44 43.02
CA SER A 567 -1.63 -6.26 42.02
C SER A 567 -2.65 -7.07 41.21
N ILE A 568 -2.58 -6.98 39.88
CA ILE A 568 -3.39 -7.79 38.97
C ILE A 568 -2.47 -8.78 38.23
N VAL A 569 -2.85 -10.06 38.28
CA VAL A 569 -2.17 -11.15 37.57
C VAL A 569 -3.13 -11.69 36.52
N ILE A 570 -2.71 -11.68 35.25
CA ILE A 570 -3.50 -12.17 34.12
C ILE A 570 -2.95 -13.52 33.69
N PHE A 571 -3.82 -14.52 33.65
CA PHE A 571 -3.53 -15.84 33.09
C PHE A 571 -4.13 -15.95 31.70
N SER A 572 -3.30 -16.33 30.72
CA SER A 572 -3.74 -16.71 29.39
C SER A 572 -4.02 -18.21 29.38
N ILE A 573 -5.24 -18.60 28.99
CA ILE A 573 -5.57 -19.98 28.64
C ILE A 573 -5.88 -20.00 27.14
N PRO A 574 -5.08 -20.65 26.29
CA PRO A 574 -5.33 -20.67 24.85
C PRO A 574 -6.64 -21.39 24.53
N THR A 575 -7.57 -20.72 23.86
CA THR A 575 -8.78 -21.35 23.33
C THR A 575 -8.53 -21.96 21.95
N ALA A 576 -8.74 -23.28 21.87
CA ALA A 576 -8.99 -24.14 20.71
C ALA A 576 -8.21 -23.88 19.39
N LYS A 577 -7.16 -24.69 19.20
CA LYS A 577 -6.47 -24.97 17.93
C LYS A 577 -7.48 -25.23 16.79
N ALA A 578 -7.36 -24.49 15.69
CA ALA A 578 -7.39 -25.18 14.39
C ALA A 578 -6.14 -26.06 14.37
N ASP A 579 -6.27 -27.36 14.10
CA ASP A 579 -5.15 -28.32 14.12
C ASP A 579 -4.12 -28.05 13.00
N CYS A 580 -3.40 -26.93 13.09
CA CYS A 580 -2.12 -26.71 12.41
C CYS A 580 -1.02 -27.19 13.36
N GLU A 581 -0.90 -28.50 13.46
CA GLU A 581 0.21 -29.12 14.16
C GLU A 581 1.49 -28.87 13.37
N LEU A 582 2.44 -28.16 13.97
CA LEU A 582 3.78 -28.00 13.42
C LEU A 582 4.38 -29.39 13.23
N LYS A 583 4.69 -29.74 11.98
CA LYS A 583 5.27 -31.03 11.59
C LYS A 583 6.73 -30.84 11.22
N GLU A 584 7.56 -31.71 11.78
CA GLU A 584 8.91 -31.93 11.26
C GLU A 584 8.86 -33.06 10.24
N THR A 585 9.34 -32.80 9.02
CA THR A 585 9.51 -33.83 7.99
C THR A 585 10.98 -33.90 7.61
N LYS A 586 11.53 -35.12 7.70
CA LYS A 586 12.89 -35.43 7.27
C LYS A 586 12.84 -36.12 5.92
N ILE A 587 13.59 -35.61 4.96
CA ILE A 587 13.67 -36.12 3.60
C ILE A 587 15.12 -36.51 3.32
N SER A 588 15.32 -37.71 2.83
CA SER A 588 16.62 -38.21 2.34
C SER A 588 16.42 -38.69 0.92
N VAL A 589 17.01 -38.01 -0.05
CA VAL A 589 16.89 -38.33 -1.49
C VAL A 589 18.24 -38.18 -2.18
N TYR A 590 18.35 -38.70 -3.40
CA TYR A 590 19.54 -38.61 -4.22
C TYR A 590 19.23 -37.85 -5.48
N PHE A 591 20.12 -36.97 -5.92
CA PHE A 591 20.00 -36.33 -7.21
C PHE A 591 21.22 -36.59 -8.08
N HIS A 592 20.98 -36.57 -9.38
CA HIS A 592 21.86 -37.11 -10.40
C HIS A 592 22.24 -35.99 -11.36
N ASP A 593 23.42 -35.41 -11.10
CA ASP A 593 23.95 -34.27 -11.82
C ASP A 593 24.72 -34.76 -13.06
N HIS A 594 24.25 -34.34 -14.24
CA HIS A 594 24.91 -34.57 -15.52
C HIS A 594 25.45 -33.25 -16.07
N PHE A 595 26.76 -33.07 -16.00
CA PHE A 595 27.42 -31.85 -16.45
C PHE A 595 27.45 -31.72 -17.98
N SER A 596 27.50 -30.47 -18.42
CA SER A 596 27.64 -30.08 -19.83
C SER A 596 28.71 -30.86 -20.61
N GLY A 597 28.37 -31.27 -21.84
CA GLY A 597 29.22 -32.09 -22.71
C GLY A 597 28.69 -33.51 -22.94
N ASP A 598 27.72 -33.95 -22.15
CA ASP A 598 26.92 -35.16 -22.40
C ASP A 598 25.62 -34.80 -23.17
N PRO A 599 25.13 -35.64 -24.10
CA PRO A 599 23.81 -35.46 -24.71
C PRO A 599 22.64 -35.49 -23.71
N ASN A 600 22.84 -36.01 -22.50
CA ASN A 600 21.86 -36.03 -21.41
C ASN A 600 22.22 -35.04 -20.29
N ALA A 601 23.02 -34.01 -20.58
CA ALA A 601 23.38 -33.00 -19.58
C ALA A 601 22.12 -32.32 -19.00
N THR A 602 22.03 -32.33 -17.69
CA THR A 602 20.98 -31.67 -16.90
C THR A 602 21.49 -30.37 -16.28
N ASP A 603 22.81 -30.21 -16.18
CA ASP A 603 23.51 -29.01 -15.72
C ASP A 603 24.24 -28.33 -16.86
N VAL A 604 23.64 -27.21 -17.33
CA VAL A 604 24.06 -26.52 -18.54
C VAL A 604 24.49 -25.08 -18.23
N PRO A 605 25.71 -24.66 -18.62
CA PRO A 605 26.12 -23.27 -18.51
C PRO A 605 25.37 -22.44 -19.56
N VAL A 606 24.64 -21.43 -19.11
CA VAL A 606 23.83 -20.54 -19.99
C VAL A 606 24.45 -19.16 -20.16
N VAL A 607 25.34 -18.77 -19.24
CA VAL A 607 26.09 -17.51 -19.31
C VAL A 607 27.55 -17.79 -18.93
N GLY A 608 28.47 -17.34 -19.79
CA GLY A 608 29.91 -17.46 -19.60
C GLY A 608 30.65 -16.18 -20.01
N PHE A 609 31.97 -16.13 -19.77
CA PHE A 609 32.80 -14.97 -20.09
C PHE A 609 33.06 -14.85 -21.60
N ALA A 610 32.87 -13.65 -22.17
CA ALA A 610 33.08 -13.41 -23.60
C ALA A 610 34.52 -13.76 -24.04
N GLY A 611 34.65 -14.65 -25.03
CA GLY A 611 35.92 -14.92 -25.71
C GLY A 611 36.84 -15.98 -25.09
N LYS A 612 36.38 -16.80 -24.12
CA LYS A 612 37.15 -17.94 -23.59
C LYS A 612 36.37 -19.26 -23.62
N SER A 613 37.09 -20.39 -23.66
CA SER A 613 36.48 -21.72 -23.55
C SER A 613 35.80 -21.89 -22.19
N TRP A 614 34.59 -22.45 -22.18
CA TRP A 614 33.79 -22.76 -21.01
C TRP A 614 34.60 -23.54 -19.97
N ALA A 615 34.85 -22.93 -18.80
CA ALA A 615 35.48 -23.58 -17.66
C ALA A 615 34.55 -23.48 -16.46
N TRP A 616 34.32 -24.60 -15.77
CA TRP A 616 33.21 -24.79 -14.84
C TRP A 616 33.35 -24.04 -13.50
N ASN A 617 34.49 -23.37 -13.30
CA ASN A 617 34.87 -22.66 -12.09
C ASN A 617 35.25 -21.19 -12.38
N GLN A 618 34.68 -20.56 -13.41
CA GLN A 618 34.94 -19.15 -13.69
C GLN A 618 33.90 -18.26 -13.03
N PHE A 619 34.36 -17.25 -12.31
CA PHE A 619 33.52 -16.21 -11.71
C PHE A 619 32.49 -15.66 -12.71
N GLY A 620 31.23 -15.61 -12.28
CA GLY A 620 30.11 -15.12 -13.06
C GLY A 620 29.52 -16.13 -14.05
N THR A 621 29.99 -17.39 -14.04
CA THR A 621 29.38 -18.45 -14.85
C THR A 621 28.06 -18.87 -14.20
N VAL A 622 26.99 -18.93 -14.99
CA VAL A 622 25.63 -19.29 -14.55
C VAL A 622 25.26 -20.62 -15.16
N PHE A 623 24.85 -21.55 -14.30
CA PHE A 623 24.32 -22.84 -14.68
C PHE A 623 22.82 -22.89 -14.42
N VAL A 624 22.10 -23.57 -15.32
CA VAL A 624 20.71 -23.97 -15.14
C VAL A 624 20.70 -25.48 -14.96
N MET A 625 19.99 -25.94 -13.93
CA MET A 625 19.87 -27.34 -13.58
C MET A 625 18.44 -27.86 -13.72
N ASP A 626 18.33 -29.13 -14.11
CA ASP A 626 17.09 -29.90 -14.09
C ASP A 626 17.40 -31.39 -13.82
N ASP A 627 17.79 -31.69 -12.58
CA ASP A 627 18.30 -33.00 -12.20
C ASP A 627 17.19 -33.96 -11.80
N LEU A 628 17.39 -35.24 -12.13
CA LEU A 628 16.52 -36.32 -11.65
C LEU A 628 16.77 -36.55 -10.16
N VAL A 629 15.69 -36.62 -9.36
CA VAL A 629 15.77 -36.96 -7.93
C VAL A 629 15.12 -38.32 -7.68
N THR A 630 15.80 -39.20 -6.97
CA THR A 630 15.40 -40.59 -6.72
C THR A 630 15.52 -40.97 -5.24
N GLU A 631 14.91 -42.09 -4.86
CA GLU A 631 14.96 -42.63 -3.49
C GLU A 631 16.30 -43.31 -3.15
N GLY A 632 17.11 -43.65 -4.15
CA GLY A 632 18.36 -44.40 -3.99
C GLY A 632 19.47 -43.92 -4.92
N PRO A 633 20.74 -44.25 -4.65
CA PRO A 633 21.89 -43.67 -5.36
C PRO A 633 22.04 -44.13 -6.83
N GLU A 634 21.27 -45.13 -7.26
CA GLU A 634 21.29 -45.60 -8.64
C GLU A 634 20.21 -44.87 -9.48
N PRO A 635 20.50 -44.42 -10.71
CA PRO A 635 19.54 -43.68 -11.54
C PRO A 635 18.26 -44.45 -11.87
N THR A 636 18.28 -45.78 -11.75
CA THR A 636 17.11 -46.67 -11.94
C THR A 636 16.22 -46.77 -10.70
N SER A 637 16.59 -46.12 -9.60
CA SER A 637 15.79 -46.07 -8.37
C SER A 637 14.48 -45.32 -8.60
N PRO A 638 13.44 -45.59 -7.78
CA PRO A 638 12.16 -44.88 -7.89
C PRO A 638 12.33 -43.36 -7.88
N THR A 639 11.70 -42.68 -8.84
CA THR A 639 11.75 -41.23 -8.97
C THR A 639 10.91 -40.55 -7.89
N VAL A 640 11.52 -39.59 -7.21
CA VAL A 640 10.87 -38.74 -6.21
C VAL A 640 10.37 -37.43 -6.84
N GLY A 641 11.14 -36.90 -7.79
CA GLY A 641 10.92 -35.57 -8.32
C GLY A 641 12.07 -35.08 -9.20
N ARG A 642 12.18 -33.76 -9.31
CA ARG A 642 13.30 -33.08 -9.98
C ARG A 642 13.84 -31.93 -9.14
N LEU A 643 15.15 -31.69 -9.22
CA LEU A 643 15.80 -30.53 -8.63
C LEU A 643 16.05 -29.51 -9.73
N GLN A 644 15.40 -28.36 -9.63
CA GLN A 644 15.33 -27.36 -10.71
C GLN A 644 15.80 -26.00 -10.21
N GLY A 645 16.65 -25.32 -10.95
CA GLY A 645 17.07 -23.99 -10.54
C GLY A 645 18.37 -23.52 -11.18
N THR A 646 19.07 -22.64 -10.48
CA THR A 646 20.31 -22.05 -10.97
C THR A 646 21.37 -21.99 -9.89
N TYR A 647 22.62 -22.07 -10.31
CA TYR A 647 23.75 -21.69 -9.49
C TYR A 647 24.74 -20.83 -10.27
N ILE A 648 25.40 -19.94 -9.53
CA ILE A 648 26.32 -18.93 -10.06
C ILE A 648 27.64 -19.05 -9.31
N THR A 649 28.75 -19.15 -10.05
CA THR A 649 30.08 -19.03 -9.45
C THR A 649 30.29 -17.59 -8.94
N ALA A 650 30.10 -17.40 -7.64
CA ALA A 650 29.96 -16.08 -6.99
C ALA A 650 31.26 -15.57 -6.36
N SER A 651 32.37 -16.31 -6.48
CA SER A 651 33.69 -15.89 -5.99
C SER A 651 34.71 -15.76 -7.12
N LEU A 652 35.60 -14.76 -7.00
CA LEU A 652 36.68 -14.48 -7.96
C LEU A 652 37.70 -15.63 -8.05
N ASP A 653 37.84 -16.43 -6.98
CA ASP A 653 38.67 -17.64 -6.99
C ASP A 653 37.99 -18.82 -7.69
N GLY A 654 36.72 -18.68 -8.07
CA GLY A 654 35.96 -19.70 -8.79
C GLY A 654 35.36 -20.81 -7.93
N LEU A 655 35.51 -20.75 -6.60
CA LEU A 655 35.22 -21.89 -5.73
C LEU A 655 33.88 -21.80 -4.99
N ARG A 656 33.32 -20.60 -4.82
CA ARG A 656 32.01 -20.44 -4.18
C ARG A 656 30.89 -20.34 -5.19
N VAL A 657 29.79 -21.03 -4.91
CA VAL A 657 28.56 -20.99 -5.71
C VAL A 657 27.41 -20.43 -4.88
N SER A 658 26.71 -19.47 -5.47
CA SER A 658 25.41 -19.00 -4.96
C SER A 658 24.32 -19.77 -5.68
N THR A 659 23.40 -20.36 -4.92
CA THR A 659 22.43 -21.35 -5.42
C THR A 659 21.00 -20.95 -5.12
N SER A 660 20.08 -21.36 -6.00
CA SER A 660 18.65 -21.25 -5.79
C SER A 660 17.96 -22.40 -6.52
N PHE A 661 17.51 -23.40 -5.77
CA PHE A 661 16.93 -24.64 -6.28
C PHE A 661 15.54 -24.89 -5.71
N SER A 662 14.65 -25.47 -6.52
CA SER A 662 13.37 -26.01 -6.13
C SER A 662 13.41 -27.53 -6.25
N LEU A 663 13.17 -28.24 -5.15
CA LEU A 663 12.85 -29.66 -5.20
C LEU A 663 11.36 -29.81 -5.50
N VAL A 664 11.05 -30.28 -6.71
CA VAL A 664 9.68 -30.47 -7.22
C VAL A 664 9.30 -31.94 -7.09
N PHE A 665 8.34 -32.24 -6.20
CA PHE A 665 7.93 -33.61 -5.94
C PHE A 665 6.89 -34.10 -6.94
N THR A 666 7.14 -35.28 -7.50
CA THR A 666 6.21 -36.00 -8.40
C THR A 666 5.79 -37.35 -7.84
N ASN A 667 6.39 -37.79 -6.72
CA ASN A 667 5.99 -39.02 -6.05
C ASN A 667 4.61 -38.92 -5.41
N LYS A 668 3.95 -40.06 -5.20
CA LYS A 668 2.59 -40.14 -4.65
C LYS A 668 2.43 -39.43 -3.29
N ALA A 669 3.48 -39.40 -2.47
CA ALA A 669 3.43 -38.83 -1.14
C ALA A 669 3.35 -37.30 -1.15
N TYR A 670 4.07 -36.63 -2.05
CA TYR A 670 4.24 -35.17 -2.04
C TYR A 670 3.92 -34.49 -3.38
N ASN A 671 3.30 -35.23 -4.32
CA ASN A 671 3.00 -34.76 -5.67
C ASN A 671 2.46 -33.32 -5.72
N GLY A 672 3.09 -32.46 -6.52
CA GLY A 672 2.71 -31.05 -6.70
C GLY A 672 3.14 -30.13 -5.55
N SER A 673 3.84 -30.64 -4.53
CA SER A 673 4.49 -29.84 -3.50
C SER A 673 5.91 -29.48 -3.94
N THR A 674 6.42 -28.36 -3.44
CA THR A 674 7.80 -27.92 -3.69
C THR A 674 8.49 -27.47 -2.41
N ILE A 675 9.82 -27.56 -2.39
CA ILE A 675 10.66 -27.01 -1.33
C ILE A 675 11.75 -26.17 -1.99
N GLN A 676 11.89 -24.91 -1.56
CA GLN A 676 12.88 -23.98 -2.04
C GLN A 676 14.13 -24.02 -1.16
N ILE A 677 15.28 -24.28 -1.78
CA ILE A 677 16.59 -24.40 -1.17
C ILE A 677 17.48 -23.28 -1.71
N VAL A 678 18.10 -22.52 -0.81
CA VAL A 678 19.00 -21.41 -1.17
C VAL A 678 20.24 -21.43 -0.28
N GLY A 679 21.39 -21.08 -0.84
CA GLY A 679 22.62 -21.03 -0.06
C GLY A 679 23.82 -20.55 -0.87
N ASN A 680 24.88 -20.19 -0.14
CA ASN A 680 26.17 -19.82 -0.69
C ASN A 680 27.22 -20.75 -0.09
N VAL A 681 27.74 -21.67 -0.91
CA VAL A 681 28.59 -22.76 -0.45
C VAL A 681 29.87 -22.83 -1.28
N ASN A 682 30.84 -23.57 -0.78
CA ASN A 682 32.09 -23.83 -1.48
C ASN A 682 31.97 -25.16 -2.23
N GLN A 683 32.04 -25.12 -3.56
CA GLN A 683 31.75 -26.21 -4.49
C GLN A 683 32.69 -27.42 -4.35
N LEU A 684 33.78 -27.29 -3.60
CA LEU A 684 34.74 -28.37 -3.33
C LEU A 684 34.56 -29.03 -1.96
N ASP A 685 33.63 -28.56 -1.14
CA ASP A 685 33.36 -29.16 0.15
C ASP A 685 32.60 -30.48 -0.04
N THR A 686 33.00 -31.53 0.69
CA THR A 686 32.35 -32.85 0.59
C THR A 686 30.94 -32.86 1.19
N VAL A 687 30.63 -31.84 1.99
CA VAL A 687 29.34 -31.63 2.66
C VAL A 687 29.00 -30.15 2.57
N GLU A 688 27.83 -29.82 2.03
CA GLU A 688 27.35 -28.45 1.84
C GLU A 688 26.01 -28.27 2.58
N GLU A 689 25.87 -27.19 3.34
CA GLU A 689 24.63 -26.87 4.06
C GLU A 689 23.90 -25.70 3.39
N TYR A 690 22.60 -25.87 3.19
CA TYR A 690 21.71 -24.91 2.56
C TYR A 690 20.50 -24.63 3.45
N GLY A 691 19.93 -23.44 3.31
CA GLY A 691 18.68 -23.08 3.96
C GLY A 691 17.46 -23.53 3.15
N VAL A 692 16.46 -24.08 3.84
CA VAL A 692 15.11 -24.23 3.28
C VAL A 692 14.36 -22.93 3.52
N ALA A 693 14.12 -22.16 2.46
CA ALA A 693 13.57 -20.81 2.55
C ALA A 693 12.05 -20.75 2.44
N SER A 694 11.44 -21.70 1.73
CA SER A 694 9.99 -21.77 1.56
C SER A 694 9.55 -23.13 1.01
N GLY A 695 8.24 -23.34 0.93
CA GLY A 695 7.65 -24.51 0.29
C GLY A 695 6.18 -24.31 -0.06
N THR A 696 5.66 -25.19 -0.92
CA THR A 696 4.28 -25.15 -1.40
C THR A 696 3.60 -26.50 -1.19
N GLY A 697 2.27 -26.54 -1.38
CA GLY A 697 1.49 -27.77 -1.20
C GLY A 697 1.57 -28.26 0.24
N LYS A 698 2.09 -29.48 0.44
CA LYS A 698 2.26 -30.10 1.76
C LYS A 698 3.38 -29.50 2.61
N PHE A 699 4.18 -28.59 2.06
CA PHE A 699 5.30 -27.94 2.75
C PHE A 699 5.06 -26.44 2.90
N ARG A 700 3.81 -26.02 3.10
CA ARG A 700 3.48 -24.60 3.24
C ARG A 700 4.20 -24.02 4.46
N TYR A 701 4.78 -22.82 4.30
CA TYR A 701 5.60 -22.17 5.31
C TYR A 701 6.84 -22.97 5.75
N ALA A 702 7.32 -23.89 4.90
CA ALA A 702 8.51 -24.67 5.20
C ALA A 702 9.72 -23.79 5.51
N LYS A 703 10.37 -24.10 6.64
CA LYS A 703 11.67 -23.57 7.06
C LYS A 703 12.55 -24.72 7.54
N GLY A 704 13.86 -24.55 7.46
CA GLY A 704 14.79 -25.57 7.94
C GLY A 704 16.12 -25.53 7.20
N TYR A 705 16.78 -26.67 7.13
CA TYR A 705 18.08 -26.80 6.49
C TYR A 705 18.16 -28.10 5.68
N ALA A 706 19.06 -28.08 4.71
CA ALA A 706 19.32 -29.18 3.79
C ALA A 706 20.82 -29.41 3.67
N ILE A 707 21.25 -30.65 3.86
CA ILE A 707 22.66 -31.06 3.78
C ILE A 707 22.84 -31.87 2.50
N PHE A 708 23.77 -31.43 1.67
CA PHE A 708 24.15 -32.07 0.42
C PHE A 708 25.50 -32.77 0.63
N GLU A 709 25.59 -34.03 0.25
CA GLU A 709 26.80 -34.83 0.39
C GLU A 709 27.13 -35.52 -0.92
N ILE A 710 28.39 -35.44 -1.36
CA ILE A 710 28.84 -36.13 -2.58
C ILE A 710 29.00 -37.63 -2.24
N ILE A 711 28.15 -38.48 -2.83
CA ILE A 711 28.16 -39.93 -2.58
C ILE A 711 29.06 -40.65 -3.58
N SER A 712 29.05 -40.20 -4.83
CA SER A 712 29.81 -40.86 -5.89
C SER A 712 30.16 -39.85 -6.98
N PHE A 713 31.46 -39.72 -7.26
CA PHE A 713 31.99 -38.98 -8.40
C PHE A 713 32.40 -39.98 -9.48
N ARG A 714 31.50 -40.29 -10.42
CA ARG A 714 31.77 -41.25 -11.51
C ARG A 714 32.06 -40.44 -12.77
N THR A 715 33.34 -40.21 -13.05
CA THR A 715 33.86 -39.39 -14.16
C THR A 715 33.68 -37.88 -13.98
N LYS A 716 34.27 -37.05 -14.86
CA LYS A 716 34.07 -35.59 -14.86
C LYS A 716 32.65 -35.17 -15.25
N VAL A 717 31.80 -36.09 -15.69
CA VAL A 717 30.54 -35.76 -16.39
C VAL A 717 29.31 -36.12 -15.55
N TYR A 718 29.47 -36.93 -14.50
CA TYR A 718 28.33 -37.45 -13.72
C TYR A 718 28.63 -37.56 -12.23
N THR A 719 27.79 -36.91 -11.41
CA THR A 719 27.89 -36.91 -9.94
C THR A 719 26.57 -37.30 -9.30
N VAL A 720 26.65 -38.09 -8.22
CA VAL A 720 25.49 -38.41 -7.39
C VAL A 720 25.67 -37.75 -6.03
N LEU A 721 24.70 -36.93 -5.66
CA LEU A 721 24.65 -36.24 -4.38
C LEU A 721 23.46 -36.73 -3.56
N ARG A 722 23.66 -36.85 -2.25
CA ARG A 722 22.59 -37.12 -1.29
C ARG A 722 22.14 -35.82 -0.66
N LEU A 723 20.84 -35.59 -0.67
CA LEU A 723 20.16 -34.48 -0.01
C LEU A 723 19.44 -34.99 1.24
N ASN A 724 19.86 -34.50 2.40
CA ASN A 724 19.20 -34.72 3.69
C ASN A 724 18.59 -33.39 4.17
N ALA A 725 17.27 -33.26 4.12
CA ALA A 725 16.57 -32.05 4.56
C ALA A 725 15.76 -32.29 5.83
N SER A 726 15.85 -31.36 6.78
CA SER A 726 14.98 -31.30 7.96
C SER A 726 14.10 -30.06 7.86
N ILE A 727 12.78 -30.28 7.81
CA ILE A 727 11.81 -29.27 7.37
C ILE A 727 10.71 -29.13 8.39
N LEU A 728 10.56 -27.93 8.92
CA LEU A 728 9.46 -27.53 9.80
C LEU A 728 8.39 -26.83 8.96
N HIS A 729 7.17 -27.35 8.99
CA HIS A 729 6.04 -26.83 8.21
C HIS A 729 4.70 -27.13 8.90
N TYR A 730 3.60 -26.58 8.38
CA TYR A 730 2.26 -26.66 8.98
C TYR A 730 1.28 -27.49 8.14
#